data_AF-A0A9N8ZR80-F1
#
_entry.id   AF-A0A9N8ZR80-F1
#
_cell.length_a   1.000
_cell.length_b   1.000
_cell.length_c   1.000
_cell.angle_alpha   90.00
_cell.angle_beta   90.00
_cell.angle_gamma   90.00
#
_symmetry.space_group_name_H-M   'P 1'
#
loop_
_entity.id
_entity.type
_entity.pdbx_description
1 polymer ?
#
loop_
_entity_poly.entity_id
_entity_poly.type
_entity_poly.pdbx_seq_one_letter_code
_entity_poly.pdbx_strand_id
1 'polypeptide(L)'
;MSQPKKEFKKPFRHTHPKKKSNFTPTKGNESQCPISDESKEGKDDRWYIRLPNDFWIADILSEYEYKVSKGRPNLASTSPIPISNSTMMEVSSQFVRDVLRCKALKLKAESVNVRNEIIFNLLRFVLRDKAYQELMYVPLVPTQSNEFAAFGTQTYYLAARSDIKILPKVGPITIIIEDELPVDLKEDEFKRLAKDVYFKRNLPIPIIKFGWNITYELKSLNDINLPILRTEKCPKQGQSGLLNDLNKLGILFTDFKIDNHQVFVKEFNPANIVRAVEQLRLTRQTSMEKLFQFISNDERDRIREYIVRKWKRLIDKRNEYEDRVESDSELWNILREFPIWPTFDPEVGYVPAVRGMLVPEKLEYYESTRSNYRCYINYKDESERRILKALGVYTIADYVYLGDIFDKANSGGIDPSDLSYNKLLRSFLKLPTNKIDVRWSNRKLIPNQLYSRLLRADECLNQSVLLIRRLYAGSDLFIADDLTNGIYLSGLEKLGFEGRIDVERLIRIAKNIETMAERLNPPQDILDRAEQLILHFYYNIDNFAFSFNQWDRFKRIKIVPSRKLCFPYFGTAKIPNIKLCAFSELRMPIHIDLCWTQAGIFHDRAIPPRTVLILYEELEKVPAFETLNHLLEIKKRIENRELEDWREPLRKKQLRKLIRGVYARLNEELILSKEIGTLAYNEFLRNLNKGLSDCPKVFFNGKDPFDLNQWKAAKNLVFNVKDDLTNNLVSVHSKLKQFKNLLLQCGAKSFKLPSLSISNPTSVAAVVQIQNRDPVFENLCKLLDPPSKDPRVRDQRESEEELLDTVFHIRGQEVKTSRFVLAFSCPHFYKAVTSKFKESNMKEIIHIKLQEGAADDVHPDSFRVFLKWLYKKPLEEAMNEIPYNPSINDGDEADEISFYLNHYIDLLNLANLYFLDDLKELVADTIVSKHLQTPQNIIEIRAWAKLFSVDKLINYCEKALITLQSIFE
;
A
#
# COMPACT_ATOMS: atom_id res chain seq x y z
N MET A 1 -45.86 16.86 47.45
CA MET A 1 -46.23 16.20 48.72
C MET A 1 -44.98 16.11 49.59
N SER A 2 -45.04 16.79 50.73
CA SER A 2 -44.32 16.53 52.00
C SER A 2 -42.79 16.45 52.01
N GLN A 3 -42.15 17.60 52.26
CA GLN A 3 -40.99 17.72 53.18
C GLN A 3 -41.47 17.46 54.65
N PRO A 4 -40.62 17.30 55.72
CA PRO A 4 -39.27 17.89 55.86
C PRO A 4 -38.21 17.20 56.80
N LYS A 5 -36.98 17.79 56.79
CA LYS A 5 -36.02 18.01 57.92
C LYS A 5 -35.31 16.78 58.52
N LYS A 6 -34.05 16.82 58.99
CA LYS A 6 -33.22 17.93 59.51
C LYS A 6 -31.74 17.51 59.58
N GLU A 7 -30.86 18.49 59.45
CA GLU A 7 -29.41 18.48 59.70
C GLU A 7 -29.04 18.04 61.13
N PHE A 8 -27.78 17.60 61.39
CA PHE A 8 -26.77 18.35 62.16
C PHE A 8 -25.45 17.55 62.38
N LYS A 9 -24.34 18.19 61.95
CA LYS A 9 -22.96 18.26 62.48
C LYS A 9 -22.32 17.10 63.31
N LYS A 10 -21.12 16.70 62.85
CA LYS A 10 -19.94 16.14 63.58
C LYS A 10 -19.64 16.94 64.89
N PRO A 11 -18.82 16.48 65.89
CA PRO A 11 -17.59 15.67 65.73
C PRO A 11 -17.07 14.79 66.91
N PHE A 12 -15.94 14.10 66.64
CA PHE A 12 -14.77 13.77 67.49
C PHE A 12 -14.79 12.78 68.69
N ARG A 13 -13.77 11.90 68.62
CA ARG A 13 -12.84 11.37 69.65
C ARG A 13 -13.22 10.16 70.52
N HIS A 14 -12.32 9.16 70.36
CA HIS A 14 -11.67 8.31 71.36
C HIS A 14 -12.48 7.86 72.59
N THR A 15 -12.56 6.56 72.80
CA THR A 15 -11.62 5.81 73.67
C THR A 15 -12.14 4.38 73.88
N HIS A 16 -11.22 3.42 73.87
CA HIS A 16 -11.46 2.05 74.33
C HIS A 16 -11.80 2.01 75.82
N PRO A 17 -12.81 1.21 76.24
CA PRO A 17 -12.83 0.65 77.57
C PRO A 17 -12.53 -0.85 77.53
N LYS A 18 -11.52 -1.22 78.33
CA LYS A 18 -11.26 -2.56 78.85
C LYS A 18 -12.50 -3.11 79.57
N LYS A 19 -12.81 -4.40 79.37
CA LYS A 19 -13.38 -5.31 80.40
C LYS A 19 -13.07 -6.74 79.96
N LYS A 20 -12.12 -7.38 80.64
CA LYS A 20 -12.33 -8.34 81.75
C LYS A 20 -12.89 -9.68 81.24
N SER A 21 -12.00 -10.66 81.08
CA SER A 21 -12.35 -12.07 81.19
C SER A 21 -11.87 -12.57 82.54
N ASN A 22 -12.81 -12.70 83.48
CA ASN A 22 -12.66 -13.53 84.66
C ASN A 22 -12.75 -14.98 84.19
N PHE A 23 -11.80 -15.84 84.57
CA PHE A 23 -12.11 -17.20 84.98
C PHE A 23 -11.05 -17.69 85.97
N THR A 24 -11.56 -18.14 87.10
CA THR A 24 -10.94 -18.51 88.37
C THR A 24 -10.10 -19.79 88.30
N PRO A 25 -8.97 -19.88 89.04
CA PRO A 25 -8.29 -21.13 89.32
C PRO A 25 -8.90 -21.82 90.54
N THR A 26 -9.13 -23.13 90.39
CA THR A 26 -9.59 -24.06 91.42
C THR A 26 -8.57 -24.18 92.56
N LYS A 27 -9.08 -24.11 93.79
CA LYS A 27 -8.36 -24.30 95.05
C LYS A 27 -7.66 -25.66 95.09
N GLY A 28 -6.34 -25.65 95.20
CA GLY A 28 -5.52 -26.78 95.59
C GLY A 28 -4.94 -26.51 96.98
N ASN A 29 -5.07 -27.51 97.86
CA ASN A 29 -4.73 -27.54 99.28
C ASN A 29 -3.49 -26.74 99.69
N GLU A 30 -3.72 -25.78 100.59
CA GLU A 30 -2.72 -25.18 101.46
C GLU A 30 -2.17 -26.26 102.41
N SER A 31 -0.95 -26.74 102.15
CA SER A 31 -0.16 -27.43 103.16
C SER A 31 0.49 -26.37 104.05
N GLN A 32 0.00 -26.32 105.29
CA GLN A 32 0.46 -25.49 106.39
C GLN A 32 2.00 -25.50 106.52
N CYS A 33 2.62 -24.31 106.51
CA CYS A 33 3.92 -24.11 107.14
C CYS A 33 3.74 -24.14 108.66
N PRO A 34 4.41 -25.04 109.41
CA PRO A 34 4.32 -25.06 110.86
C PRO A 34 5.40 -24.13 111.43
N ILE A 35 5.22 -22.82 111.28
CA ILE A 35 5.86 -21.83 112.16
C ILE A 35 4.76 -20.85 112.52
N SER A 36 4.04 -21.18 113.59
CA SER A 36 3.01 -20.33 114.17
C SER A 36 3.61 -18.99 114.58
N ASP A 37 2.98 -17.92 114.10
CA ASP A 37 3.04 -16.59 114.68
C ASP A 37 2.64 -16.67 116.16
N GLU A 38 3.63 -16.75 117.04
CA GLU A 38 3.45 -16.43 118.46
C GLU A 38 4.53 -15.44 118.90
N SER A 39 4.05 -14.29 119.37
CA SER A 39 4.69 -13.33 120.28
C SER A 39 5.93 -12.56 119.80
N LYS A 40 5.69 -11.27 119.54
CA LYS A 40 6.67 -10.20 119.78
C LYS A 40 7.03 -10.18 121.27
N GLU A 41 8.15 -10.79 121.64
CA GLU A 41 8.89 -10.49 122.87
C GLU A 41 10.36 -10.95 122.70
N GLY A 42 11.31 -10.09 123.03
CA GLY A 42 12.74 -10.29 122.73
C GLY A 42 13.38 -11.47 123.46
N LYS A 43 14.24 -12.22 122.73
CA LYS A 43 15.34 -13.10 123.22
C LYS A 43 16.00 -13.78 121.99
N ASP A 44 17.11 -13.24 121.48
CA ASP A 44 18.52 -13.56 121.84
C ASP A 44 18.95 -15.01 121.55
N ASP A 45 19.96 -15.13 120.67
CA ASP A 45 20.94 -16.20 120.42
C ASP A 45 20.50 -17.66 120.67
N ARG A 46 19.77 -18.26 119.72
CA ARG A 46 19.33 -19.67 119.79
C ARG A 46 20.00 -20.64 118.82
N TRP A 47 20.86 -20.20 117.90
CA TRP A 47 21.43 -21.06 116.85
C TRP A 47 22.97 -20.99 116.80
N TYR A 48 23.63 -22.14 116.63
CA TYR A 48 25.09 -22.21 116.41
C TYR A 48 25.47 -23.12 115.23
N ILE A 49 26.61 -22.84 114.59
CA ILE A 49 27.21 -23.71 113.57
C ILE A 49 28.36 -24.48 114.19
N ARG A 50 28.34 -25.81 114.10
CA ARG A 50 29.34 -26.67 114.73
C ARG A 50 30.67 -26.73 113.99
N LEU A 51 30.65 -26.77 112.66
CA LEU A 51 31.83 -27.01 111.83
C LEU A 51 32.41 -25.69 111.30
N PRO A 52 33.73 -25.43 111.44
CA PRO A 52 34.36 -24.22 110.91
C PRO A 52 34.15 -24.01 109.41
N ASN A 53 34.11 -25.11 108.64
CA ASN A 53 33.91 -25.08 107.19
C ASN A 53 32.52 -24.55 106.76
N ASP A 54 31.58 -24.46 107.70
CA ASP A 54 30.21 -24.01 107.45
C ASP A 54 29.93 -22.62 108.03
N PHE A 55 30.93 -21.95 108.63
CA PHE A 55 30.75 -20.65 109.26
C PHE A 55 30.25 -19.56 108.30
N TRP A 56 30.51 -19.68 106.99
CA TRP A 56 29.97 -18.78 105.96
C TRP A 56 28.43 -18.79 105.90
N ILE A 57 27.78 -19.84 106.42
CA ILE A 57 26.31 -19.92 106.49
C ILE A 57 25.75 -18.94 107.51
N ALA A 58 26.51 -18.63 108.58
CA ALA A 58 26.08 -17.59 109.52
C ALA A 58 25.96 -16.24 108.80
N ASP A 59 26.84 -15.96 107.85
CA ASP A 59 26.83 -14.72 107.08
C ASP A 59 25.59 -14.68 106.16
N ILE A 60 25.19 -15.81 105.56
CA ILE A 60 23.93 -15.93 104.78
C ILE A 60 22.69 -15.80 105.67
N LEU A 61 22.65 -16.50 106.81
CA LEU A 61 21.50 -16.48 107.73
C LEU A 61 21.30 -15.11 108.38
N SER A 62 22.38 -14.33 108.56
CA SER A 62 22.31 -12.96 109.07
C SER A 62 21.50 -12.02 108.16
N GLU A 63 21.54 -12.22 106.84
CA GLU A 63 20.74 -11.45 105.85
C GLU A 63 19.23 -11.74 105.95
N TYR A 64 18.83 -12.80 106.68
CA TYR A 64 17.44 -13.14 106.98
C TYR A 64 17.04 -12.85 108.43
N GLU A 65 17.86 -12.06 109.14
CA GLU A 65 17.68 -11.61 110.53
C GLU A 65 17.86 -12.72 111.59
N TYR A 66 18.53 -13.83 111.24
CA TYR A 66 18.90 -14.85 112.22
C TYR A 66 20.30 -14.57 112.80
N LYS A 67 20.40 -14.38 114.12
CA LYS A 67 21.69 -14.35 114.83
C LYS A 67 22.17 -15.78 115.08
N VAL A 68 23.35 -16.11 114.55
CA VAL A 68 23.95 -17.44 114.61
C VAL A 68 25.38 -17.33 115.14
N SER A 69 25.74 -18.11 116.18
CA SER A 69 27.11 -18.15 116.69
C SER A 69 27.98 -19.13 115.90
N LYS A 70 29.22 -18.72 115.59
CA LYS A 70 30.25 -19.58 114.99
C LYS A 70 30.89 -20.42 116.10
N GLY A 71 30.57 -21.72 116.18
CA GLY A 71 31.00 -22.61 117.26
C GLY A 71 30.03 -22.66 118.45
N ARG A 72 30.13 -23.73 119.26
CA ARG A 72 29.29 -23.96 120.45
C ARG A 72 29.81 -23.13 121.64
N PRO A 73 28.99 -22.32 122.32
CA PRO A 73 29.47 -21.55 123.48
C PRO A 73 29.75 -22.46 124.69
N ASN A 74 30.91 -22.25 125.35
CA ASN A 74 31.38 -23.01 126.51
C ASN A 74 30.66 -22.58 127.80
N LEU A 75 29.95 -23.51 128.47
CA LEU A 75 29.39 -23.31 129.82
C LEU A 75 30.45 -23.58 130.90
N ALA A 76 31.21 -22.55 131.28
CA ALA A 76 31.97 -22.52 132.53
C ALA A 76 32.37 -21.08 132.91
N SER A 77 31.56 -20.37 133.71
CA SER A 77 32.04 -19.42 134.73
C SER A 77 30.91 -18.97 135.66
N THR A 78 31.31 -18.60 136.87
CA THR A 78 30.59 -18.58 138.15
C THR A 78 29.81 -17.31 138.46
N SER A 79 28.50 -17.42 138.77
CA SER A 79 27.75 -16.83 139.92
C SER A 79 26.23 -16.83 139.65
N PRO A 80 25.35 -16.92 140.67
CA PRO A 80 24.22 -17.85 140.57
C PRO A 80 22.80 -17.21 140.51
N ILE A 81 21.90 -18.02 139.91
CA ILE A 81 20.42 -18.10 140.02
C ILE A 81 19.57 -17.18 139.10
N PRO A 82 18.46 -17.65 138.46
CA PRO A 82 18.04 -19.01 138.09
C PRO A 82 17.78 -19.19 136.57
N ILE A 83 17.93 -20.45 136.15
CA ILE A 83 17.81 -21.00 134.80
C ILE A 83 16.34 -20.98 134.32
N SER A 84 16.06 -20.28 133.22
CA SER A 84 15.02 -20.70 132.27
C SER A 84 15.72 -21.40 131.11
N ASN A 85 15.45 -22.69 130.94
CA ASN A 85 15.98 -23.54 129.87
C ASN A 85 15.80 -22.91 128.48
N SER A 86 16.85 -22.29 127.93
CA SER A 86 16.93 -21.95 126.51
C SER A 86 17.98 -22.85 125.86
N THR A 87 17.52 -23.95 125.29
CA THR A 87 18.30 -24.89 124.47
C THR A 87 18.76 -24.19 123.19
N MET A 88 20.07 -23.99 123.03
CA MET A 88 20.63 -23.60 121.72
C MET A 88 20.57 -24.79 120.76
N MET A 89 20.13 -24.54 119.52
CA MET A 89 19.98 -25.52 118.44
C MET A 89 21.12 -25.41 117.42
N GLU A 90 21.58 -26.53 116.89
CA GLU A 90 22.57 -26.55 115.81
C GLU A 90 21.89 -26.20 114.47
N VAL A 91 22.52 -25.36 113.66
CA VAL A 91 22.05 -25.06 112.29
C VAL A 91 22.19 -26.31 111.44
N SER A 92 21.05 -26.95 111.15
CA SER A 92 20.97 -28.14 110.29
C SER A 92 20.70 -27.76 108.83
N SER A 93 21.01 -28.67 107.89
CA SER A 93 20.63 -28.54 106.48
C SER A 93 19.13 -28.35 106.30
N GLN A 94 18.31 -29.00 107.15
CA GLN A 94 16.85 -28.80 107.25
C GLN A 94 16.48 -27.35 107.53
N PHE A 95 17.06 -26.77 108.59
CA PHE A 95 16.78 -25.39 108.98
C PHE A 95 17.10 -24.41 107.86
N VAL A 96 18.24 -24.59 107.18
CA VAL A 96 18.62 -23.75 106.04
C VAL A 96 17.65 -23.92 104.85
N ARG A 97 17.18 -25.14 104.54
CA ARG A 97 16.14 -25.34 103.51
C ARG A 97 14.84 -24.63 103.85
N ASP A 98 14.38 -24.71 105.09
CA ASP A 98 13.11 -24.09 105.51
C ASP A 98 13.17 -22.56 105.46
N VAL A 99 14.32 -21.97 105.81
CA VAL A 99 14.57 -20.54 105.63
C VAL A 99 14.52 -20.14 104.15
N LEU A 100 15.15 -20.92 103.27
CA LEU A 100 15.20 -20.66 101.82
C LEU A 100 13.86 -20.89 101.10
N ARG A 101 12.97 -21.72 101.65
CA ARG A 101 11.60 -21.90 101.14
C ARG A 101 10.69 -20.74 101.49
N CYS A 102 10.81 -20.21 102.71
CA CYS A 102 9.92 -19.18 103.21
C CYS A 102 10.33 -17.76 102.77
N LYS A 103 11.58 -17.55 102.36
CA LYS A 103 12.13 -16.24 101.96
C LYS A 103 12.95 -16.35 100.67
N ALA A 104 12.84 -15.37 99.78
CA ALA A 104 13.60 -15.34 98.53
C ALA A 104 15.12 -15.25 98.77
N LEU A 105 15.91 -15.99 97.98
CA LEU A 105 17.37 -16.07 98.12
C LEU A 105 18.04 -14.69 97.94
N LYS A 106 18.52 -14.08 99.02
CA LYS A 106 19.33 -12.84 99.05
C LYS A 106 20.81 -13.19 99.20
N LEU A 107 21.62 -12.81 98.22
CA LEU A 107 23.08 -12.94 98.26
C LEU A 107 23.73 -11.61 97.83
N LYS A 108 24.59 -11.05 98.69
CA LYS A 108 25.49 -9.95 98.32
C LYS A 108 26.81 -10.57 97.85
N ALA A 109 27.15 -10.40 96.58
CA ALA A 109 28.40 -10.89 96.01
C ALA A 109 28.97 -9.87 95.01
N GLU A 110 30.29 -9.71 95.00
CA GLU A 110 31.00 -8.71 94.20
C GLU A 110 31.12 -9.09 92.71
N SER A 111 30.92 -10.36 92.37
CA SER A 111 30.89 -10.85 90.98
C SER A 111 29.97 -12.06 90.79
N VAL A 112 29.59 -12.33 89.54
CA VAL A 112 28.77 -13.50 89.17
C VAL A 112 29.47 -14.82 89.52
N ASN A 113 30.80 -14.90 89.41
CA ASN A 113 31.55 -16.09 89.76
C ASN A 113 31.52 -16.36 91.28
N VAL A 114 31.72 -15.33 92.10
CA VAL A 114 31.63 -15.45 93.57
C VAL A 114 30.21 -15.81 94.00
N ARG A 115 29.19 -15.26 93.34
CA ARG A 115 27.78 -15.61 93.56
C ARG A 115 27.51 -17.09 93.25
N ASN A 116 28.00 -17.58 92.11
CA ASN A 116 27.81 -18.97 91.69
C ASN A 116 28.52 -19.93 92.65
N GLU A 117 29.71 -19.59 93.12
CA GLU A 117 30.46 -20.39 94.08
C GLU A 117 29.76 -20.49 95.45
N ILE A 118 29.21 -19.36 95.95
CA ILE A 118 28.38 -19.36 97.17
C ILE A 118 27.13 -20.22 96.98
N ILE A 119 26.47 -20.16 95.82
CA ILE A 119 25.29 -20.98 95.52
C ILE A 119 25.64 -22.46 95.42
N PHE A 120 26.76 -22.83 94.80
CA PHE A 120 27.23 -24.21 94.77
C PHE A 120 27.60 -24.72 96.17
N ASN A 121 28.20 -23.89 97.02
CA ASN A 121 28.47 -24.24 98.42
C ASN A 121 27.17 -24.35 99.25
N LEU A 122 26.19 -23.50 98.99
CA LEU A 122 24.84 -23.57 99.55
C LEU A 122 24.14 -24.86 99.15
N LEU A 123 24.21 -25.22 97.86
CA LEU A 123 23.69 -26.46 97.31
C LEU A 123 24.37 -27.66 97.98
N ARG A 124 25.71 -27.68 98.08
CA ARG A 124 26.47 -28.73 98.80
C ARG A 124 26.02 -28.87 100.26
N PHE A 125 25.80 -27.75 100.96
CA PHE A 125 25.41 -27.78 102.37
C PHE A 125 23.99 -28.31 102.58
N VAL A 126 23.02 -27.85 101.79
CA VAL A 126 21.62 -28.29 101.93
C VAL A 126 21.38 -29.71 101.40
N LEU A 127 22.31 -30.26 100.62
CA LEU A 127 22.27 -31.62 100.10
C LEU A 127 22.93 -32.67 101.00
N ARG A 128 23.64 -32.27 102.07
CA ARG A 128 24.36 -33.21 102.96
C ARG A 128 23.47 -34.28 103.61
N ASP A 129 22.22 -33.95 103.92
CA ASP A 129 21.24 -34.86 104.53
C ASP A 129 20.34 -35.57 103.52
N LYS A 130 20.58 -35.36 102.20
CA LYS A 130 19.90 -36.04 101.08
C LYS A 130 18.37 -35.88 101.05
N ALA A 131 17.81 -34.86 101.70
CA ALA A 131 16.38 -34.58 101.71
C ALA A 131 15.92 -33.79 100.47
N TYR A 132 16.13 -34.34 99.26
CA TYR A 132 15.95 -33.59 98.02
C TYR A 132 14.49 -33.20 97.70
N GLN A 133 13.50 -33.98 98.18
CA GLN A 133 12.08 -33.63 98.03
C GLN A 133 11.78 -32.27 98.66
N GLU A 134 12.60 -31.87 99.62
CA GLU A 134 12.43 -30.62 100.31
C GLU A 134 13.03 -29.41 99.60
N LEU A 135 13.70 -29.61 98.48
CA LEU A 135 14.23 -28.49 97.68
C LEU A 135 13.22 -27.95 96.69
N MET A 136 12.05 -28.58 96.55
CA MET A 136 10.95 -28.10 95.71
C MET A 136 10.70 -26.60 95.89
N TYR A 137 10.65 -25.87 94.77
CA TYR A 137 10.47 -24.43 94.66
C TYR A 137 11.63 -23.54 95.11
N VAL A 138 12.76 -24.11 95.55
CA VAL A 138 13.95 -23.34 95.96
C VAL A 138 14.82 -22.99 94.72
N PRO A 139 15.18 -21.71 94.48
CA PRO A 139 15.86 -21.24 93.27
C PRO A 139 17.39 -21.46 93.31
N LEU A 140 17.81 -22.72 93.17
CA LEU A 140 19.22 -23.12 93.24
C LEU A 140 19.70 -23.92 92.00
N VAL A 141 18.87 -24.10 90.96
CA VAL A 141 19.23 -24.85 89.73
C VAL A 141 19.88 -23.92 88.70
N PRO A 142 21.15 -24.10 88.31
CA PRO A 142 21.80 -23.24 87.30
C PRO A 142 21.20 -23.46 85.91
N THR A 143 21.05 -22.39 85.12
CA THR A 143 20.48 -22.43 83.76
C THR A 143 21.37 -21.71 82.73
N GLN A 144 21.14 -21.97 81.44
CA GLN A 144 21.88 -21.34 80.32
C GLN A 144 21.87 -19.79 80.28
N SER A 145 21.00 -19.13 81.05
CA SER A 145 20.88 -17.65 81.10
C SER A 145 21.69 -16.99 82.22
N ASN A 146 22.53 -17.72 82.96
CA ASN A 146 23.19 -17.26 84.20
C ASN A 146 22.20 -16.91 85.34
N GLU A 147 20.95 -17.37 85.24
CA GLU A 147 19.94 -17.29 86.29
C GLU A 147 19.73 -18.67 86.96
N PHE A 148 19.26 -18.67 88.21
CA PHE A 148 18.95 -19.89 88.96
C PHE A 148 17.45 -20.13 89.00
N ALA A 149 17.02 -21.26 88.46
CA ALA A 149 15.62 -21.67 88.45
C ALA A 149 15.27 -22.50 89.69
N ALA A 150 13.97 -22.55 89.99
CA ALA A 150 13.44 -23.26 91.14
C ALA A 150 13.38 -24.78 90.88
N PHE A 151 13.79 -25.59 91.86
CA PHE A 151 13.68 -27.04 91.77
C PHE A 151 12.21 -27.46 91.53
N GLY A 152 11.97 -28.24 90.47
CA GLY A 152 10.68 -28.84 90.15
C GLY A 152 9.62 -27.94 89.48
N THR A 153 9.92 -26.69 89.11
CA THR A 153 8.94 -25.82 88.43
C THR A 153 8.80 -26.06 86.93
N GLN A 154 9.72 -26.80 86.31
CA GLN A 154 9.76 -27.06 84.87
C GLN A 154 10.66 -28.27 84.54
N THR A 155 10.61 -28.73 83.29
CA THR A 155 11.50 -29.79 82.78
C THR A 155 12.87 -29.21 82.42
N TYR A 156 13.93 -29.79 82.97
CA TYR A 156 15.32 -29.40 82.70
C TYR A 156 16.01 -30.40 81.78
N TYR A 157 16.76 -29.91 80.79
CA TYR A 157 17.51 -30.73 79.84
C TYR A 157 19.01 -30.51 80.04
N LEU A 158 19.78 -31.59 80.17
CA LEU A 158 21.25 -31.53 80.22
C LEU A 158 21.79 -31.61 78.80
N ALA A 159 22.61 -30.66 78.36
CA ALA A 159 23.25 -30.72 77.05
C ALA A 159 24.67 -30.11 77.07
N ALA A 160 25.58 -30.73 76.33
CA ALA A 160 26.88 -30.14 76.01
C ALA A 160 26.70 -28.92 75.10
N ARG A 161 27.63 -27.96 75.15
CA ARG A 161 27.52 -26.71 74.38
C ARG A 161 27.47 -26.92 72.85
N SER A 162 27.93 -28.07 72.37
CA SER A 162 27.84 -28.51 70.97
C SER A 162 26.42 -28.86 70.52
N ASP A 163 25.62 -29.48 71.39
CA ASP A 163 24.37 -30.15 71.04
C ASP A 163 23.17 -29.21 71.08
N ILE A 164 23.26 -28.15 71.90
CA ILE A 164 22.30 -27.04 71.98
C ILE A 164 22.07 -26.39 70.60
N LYS A 165 23.06 -26.47 69.70
CA LYS A 165 23.00 -25.86 68.36
C LYS A 165 22.11 -26.63 67.36
N ILE A 166 21.67 -27.85 67.69
CA ILE A 166 20.93 -28.75 66.79
C ILE A 166 19.40 -28.66 67.01
N LEU A 167 18.96 -28.20 68.19
CA LEU A 167 17.54 -28.04 68.51
C LEU A 167 16.96 -26.78 67.81
N PRO A 168 15.77 -26.85 67.22
CA PRO A 168 15.13 -25.66 66.66
C PRO A 168 14.90 -24.64 67.78
N LYS A 169 15.10 -23.35 67.52
CA LYS A 169 14.89 -22.24 68.48
C LYS A 169 13.40 -22.07 68.81
N VAL A 170 12.80 -23.03 69.50
CA VAL A 170 11.37 -23.09 69.80
C VAL A 170 11.17 -23.27 71.31
N GLY A 171 10.55 -22.28 71.96
CA GLY A 171 9.90 -22.41 73.28
C GLY A 171 10.81 -22.41 74.53
N PRO A 172 10.22 -22.37 75.74
CA PRO A 172 10.91 -22.17 77.02
C PRO A 172 11.58 -23.48 77.48
N ILE A 173 12.56 -23.95 76.71
CA ILE A 173 13.38 -25.10 77.08
C ILE A 173 14.52 -24.57 77.94
N THR A 174 14.50 -24.87 79.24
CA THR A 174 15.60 -24.50 80.14
C THR A 174 16.65 -25.59 80.16
N ILE A 175 17.83 -25.25 79.64
CA ILE A 175 18.96 -26.15 79.47
C ILE A 175 19.98 -25.91 80.59
N ILE A 176 20.48 -26.99 81.17
CA ILE A 176 21.62 -27.01 82.08
C ILE A 176 22.85 -27.36 81.23
N ILE A 177 23.83 -26.46 81.20
CA ILE A 177 25.07 -26.63 80.44
C ILE A 177 25.98 -27.58 81.22
N GLU A 178 26.14 -28.80 80.70
CA GLU A 178 26.90 -29.86 81.38
C GLU A 178 28.35 -29.43 81.66
N ASP A 179 28.95 -28.67 80.75
CA ASP A 179 30.36 -28.23 80.83
C ASP A 179 30.64 -27.25 81.98
N GLU A 180 29.64 -26.54 82.49
CA GLU A 180 29.80 -25.43 83.47
C GLU A 180 29.56 -25.85 84.94
N LEU A 181 29.23 -27.12 85.19
CA LEU A 181 29.07 -27.67 86.55
C LEU A 181 30.42 -28.05 87.20
N PRO A 182 30.60 -27.87 88.53
CA PRO A 182 31.75 -28.41 89.28
C PRO A 182 31.86 -29.94 89.16
N VAL A 183 33.08 -30.48 89.10
CA VAL A 183 33.36 -31.92 88.82
C VAL A 183 32.71 -32.86 89.83
N ASP A 184 32.66 -32.48 91.10
CA ASP A 184 32.01 -33.22 92.18
C ASP A 184 30.48 -33.28 92.05
N LEU A 185 29.87 -32.21 91.50
CA LEU A 185 28.44 -32.18 91.17
C LEU A 185 28.13 -32.88 89.83
N LYS A 186 29.10 -32.97 88.91
CA LYS A 186 28.99 -33.67 87.61
C LYS A 186 28.89 -35.20 87.74
N GLU A 187 29.66 -35.81 88.64
CA GLU A 187 29.79 -37.27 88.69
C GLU A 187 29.02 -37.97 89.82
N ASP A 188 28.89 -37.39 91.02
CA ASP A 188 28.41 -38.15 92.18
C ASP A 188 27.02 -37.77 92.72
N GLU A 189 26.57 -36.51 92.67
CA GLU A 189 25.26 -36.13 93.26
C GLU A 189 24.10 -36.13 92.26
N PHE A 190 24.24 -35.50 91.07
CA PHE A 190 23.15 -35.43 90.08
C PHE A 190 22.89 -36.76 89.34
N LYS A 191 23.91 -37.60 89.13
CA LYS A 191 23.74 -38.96 88.59
C LYS A 191 23.09 -39.93 89.59
N ARG A 192 23.30 -39.73 90.90
CA ARG A 192 22.64 -40.53 91.97
C ARG A 192 21.17 -40.14 92.15
N LEU A 193 20.84 -38.85 92.03
CA LEU A 193 19.46 -38.33 91.97
C LEU A 193 18.61 -39.01 90.87
N ALA A 194 19.20 -39.35 89.72
CA ALA A 194 18.52 -40.07 88.64
C ALA A 194 18.37 -41.59 88.87
N LYS A 195 19.12 -42.17 89.82
CA LYS A 195 19.16 -43.62 90.12
C LYS A 195 18.42 -44.01 91.40
N ASP A 196 18.12 -43.07 92.30
CA ASP A 196 17.43 -43.37 93.56
C ASP A 196 15.97 -43.77 93.33
N VAL A 197 15.59 -44.97 93.77
CA VAL A 197 14.29 -45.61 93.49
C VAL A 197 13.14 -44.90 94.22
N TYR A 198 13.43 -44.26 95.36
CA TYR A 198 12.44 -43.44 96.07
C TYR A 198 12.10 -42.13 95.33
N PHE A 199 12.99 -41.65 94.45
CA PHE A 199 12.76 -40.44 93.65
C PHE A 199 11.78 -40.63 92.50
N LYS A 200 11.64 -41.86 91.99
CA LYS A 200 10.74 -42.16 90.86
C LYS A 200 9.27 -42.36 91.25
N ARG A 201 8.95 -42.63 92.51
CA ARG A 201 7.63 -43.18 92.89
C ARG A 201 6.60 -42.19 93.44
N ASN A 202 6.99 -41.05 94.01
CA ASN A 202 6.05 -40.22 94.79
C ASN A 202 6.09 -38.70 94.49
N LEU A 203 5.96 -38.25 93.24
CA LEU A 203 5.48 -36.88 92.85
C LEU A 203 5.35 -36.77 91.30
N PRO A 204 4.43 -35.94 90.76
CA PRO A 204 4.22 -35.79 89.32
C PRO A 204 5.15 -34.71 88.74
N ILE A 205 6.45 -34.96 88.62
CA ILE A 205 7.37 -34.03 87.93
C ILE A 205 8.44 -34.79 87.13
N PRO A 206 8.62 -34.49 85.83
CA PRO A 206 9.63 -35.10 84.96
C PRO A 206 11.00 -34.47 85.24
N ILE A 207 11.77 -35.09 86.11
CA ILE A 207 13.16 -34.71 86.37
C ILE A 207 14.07 -35.75 85.70
N ILE A 208 14.71 -35.32 84.60
CA ILE A 208 15.88 -35.91 83.93
C ILE A 208 15.60 -37.07 82.93
N LYS A 209 15.65 -36.76 81.62
CA LYS A 209 15.97 -37.74 80.55
C LYS A 209 17.44 -37.60 80.18
N PHE A 210 18.27 -38.55 80.64
CA PHE A 210 19.69 -38.64 80.26
C PHE A 210 19.86 -39.17 78.83
N GLY A 211 20.93 -38.72 78.17
CA GLY A 211 21.19 -38.79 76.74
C GLY A 211 21.00 -40.15 76.05
N TRP A 212 20.66 -40.05 74.76
CA TRP A 212 20.37 -41.06 73.72
C TRP A 212 18.91 -41.04 73.26
N ASN A 213 18.51 -40.07 72.40
CA ASN A 213 17.50 -40.23 71.31
C ASN A 213 16.96 -38.89 70.73
N ILE A 214 17.78 -38.14 69.99
CA ILE A 214 17.27 -37.13 69.03
C ILE A 214 16.47 -37.81 67.89
N THR A 215 16.78 -39.08 67.60
CA THR A 215 16.14 -39.91 66.57
C THR A 215 14.64 -40.13 66.79
N TYR A 216 14.17 -40.13 68.04
CA TYR A 216 12.77 -40.41 68.36
C TYR A 216 11.87 -39.17 68.20
N GLU A 217 12.39 -37.97 68.48
CA GLU A 217 11.64 -36.72 68.23
C GLU A 217 11.53 -36.44 66.73
N LEU A 218 12.60 -36.68 65.95
CA LEU A 218 12.54 -36.65 64.48
C LEU A 218 11.54 -37.67 63.91
N LYS A 219 11.39 -38.83 64.55
CA LYS A 219 10.38 -39.85 64.19
C LYS A 219 8.96 -39.39 64.53
N SER A 220 8.73 -38.71 65.66
CA SER A 220 7.42 -38.16 66.02
C SER A 220 7.00 -36.96 65.16
N LEU A 221 7.95 -36.14 64.69
CA LEU A 221 7.69 -35.10 63.68
C LEU A 221 7.32 -35.71 62.32
N ASN A 222 7.86 -36.90 62.03
CA ASN A 222 7.52 -37.68 60.84
C ASN A 222 6.16 -38.41 60.94
N ASP A 223 5.63 -38.68 62.14
CA ASP A 223 4.26 -39.16 62.32
C ASP A 223 3.21 -38.12 61.85
N ILE A 224 3.64 -36.86 61.61
CA ILE A 224 2.84 -35.77 61.03
C ILE A 224 3.06 -35.61 59.50
N ASN A 225 3.87 -36.49 58.87
CA ASN A 225 4.16 -36.54 57.42
C ASN A 225 4.65 -35.21 56.79
N LEU A 226 5.27 -34.31 57.56
CA LEU A 226 5.80 -33.04 57.05
C LEU A 226 7.28 -33.17 56.65
N PRO A 227 7.64 -33.07 55.35
CA PRO A 227 9.02 -33.20 54.93
C PRO A 227 9.85 -31.95 55.31
N ILE A 228 11.02 -32.19 55.93
CA ILE A 228 11.98 -31.14 56.27
C ILE A 228 12.95 -30.97 55.09
N LEU A 229 13.10 -29.74 54.58
CA LEU A 229 13.96 -29.43 53.45
C LEU A 229 15.36 -28.96 53.88
N ARG A 230 16.41 -29.54 53.31
CA ARG A 230 17.81 -29.22 53.61
C ARG A 230 18.30 -27.99 52.86
N THR A 231 18.77 -26.99 53.59
CA THR A 231 19.35 -25.74 53.08
C THR A 231 20.86 -25.69 53.32
N GLU A 232 21.55 -24.74 52.69
CA GLU A 232 22.96 -24.46 52.99
C GLU A 232 23.08 -23.54 54.23
N LYS A 233 24.18 -23.65 54.98
CA LYS A 233 24.48 -22.86 56.21
C LYS A 233 24.38 -21.34 56.03
N CYS A 234 24.55 -20.85 54.81
CA CYS A 234 24.37 -19.46 54.44
C CYS A 234 23.65 -19.41 53.09
N PRO A 235 22.31 -19.31 53.06
CA PRO A 235 21.60 -19.17 51.79
C PRO A 235 22.07 -17.90 51.09
N LYS A 236 22.33 -17.98 49.77
CA LYS A 236 22.67 -16.80 48.96
C LYS A 236 21.58 -15.74 49.16
N GLN A 237 21.89 -14.44 49.12
CA GLN A 237 20.94 -13.35 49.48
C GLN A 237 19.52 -13.51 48.90
N GLY A 238 19.35 -14.02 47.67
CA GLY A 238 18.04 -14.29 47.06
C GLY A 238 17.29 -15.56 47.52
N GLN A 239 17.94 -16.53 48.17
CA GLN A 239 17.30 -17.72 48.75
C GLN A 239 16.66 -17.43 50.12
N SER A 240 17.16 -16.42 50.85
CA SER A 240 16.63 -16.05 52.17
C SER A 240 15.15 -15.64 52.13
N GLY A 241 14.74 -14.87 51.12
CA GLY A 241 13.35 -14.46 50.90
C GLY A 241 12.43 -15.66 50.63
N LEU A 242 12.81 -16.53 49.68
CA LEU A 242 12.03 -17.73 49.35
C LEU A 242 11.85 -18.69 50.54
N LEU A 243 12.88 -18.85 51.39
CA LEU A 243 12.79 -19.67 52.60
C LEU A 243 11.78 -19.09 53.59
N ASN A 244 11.75 -17.77 53.77
CA ASN A 244 10.74 -17.10 54.59
C ASN A 244 9.33 -17.29 54.02
N ASP A 245 9.16 -17.17 52.70
CA ASP A 245 7.86 -17.33 52.02
C ASP A 245 7.32 -18.76 52.19
N LEU A 246 8.16 -19.77 52.02
CA LEU A 246 7.80 -21.18 52.21
C LEU A 246 7.57 -21.52 53.70
N ASN A 247 8.30 -20.88 54.62
CA ASN A 247 8.06 -21.02 56.07
C ASN A 247 6.69 -20.46 56.46
N LYS A 248 6.23 -19.37 55.83
CA LYS A 248 4.86 -18.83 56.03
C LYS A 248 3.77 -19.82 55.60
N LEU A 249 4.01 -20.61 54.56
CA LEU A 249 3.10 -21.72 54.22
C LEU A 249 3.09 -22.79 55.32
N GLY A 250 4.23 -23.00 55.98
CA GLY A 250 4.42 -23.99 57.06
C GLY A 250 5.45 -25.08 56.72
N ILE A 251 6.32 -24.84 55.73
CA ILE A 251 7.38 -25.77 55.35
C ILE A 251 8.59 -25.60 56.27
N LEU A 252 9.15 -26.72 56.72
CA LEU A 252 10.25 -26.76 57.68
C LEU A 252 11.61 -26.92 56.98
N PHE A 253 12.66 -26.32 57.55
CA PHE A 253 14.02 -26.29 56.97
C PHE A 253 15.11 -26.72 57.97
N THR A 254 16.24 -27.22 57.48
CA THR A 254 17.45 -27.55 58.27
C THR A 254 18.73 -27.35 57.46
N ASP A 255 19.83 -26.89 58.05
CA ASP A 255 21.14 -26.70 57.39
C ASP A 255 22.15 -27.84 57.66
N PHE A 256 21.76 -28.85 58.42
CA PHE A 256 22.62 -29.96 58.81
C PHE A 256 22.74 -31.05 57.73
N LYS A 257 23.94 -31.62 57.60
CA LYS A 257 24.22 -32.79 56.76
C LYS A 257 24.21 -34.03 57.65
N ILE A 258 23.18 -34.87 57.51
CA ILE A 258 23.07 -36.13 58.27
C ILE A 258 23.13 -37.28 57.27
N ASP A 259 24.27 -37.98 57.20
CA ASP A 259 24.53 -38.99 56.17
C ASP A 259 23.66 -40.27 56.34
N ASN A 260 23.10 -40.53 57.52
CA ASN A 260 22.31 -41.73 57.83
C ASN A 260 20.77 -41.55 57.80
N HIS A 261 20.23 -40.37 57.44
CA HIS A 261 18.78 -40.05 57.56
C HIS A 261 18.13 -39.46 56.27
N GLN A 262 18.58 -39.90 55.08
CA GLN A 262 18.03 -39.47 53.77
C GLN A 262 16.51 -39.70 53.57
N VAL A 263 15.88 -40.50 54.46
CA VAL A 263 14.44 -40.75 54.42
C VAL A 263 13.64 -39.51 54.87
N PHE A 264 14.11 -38.77 55.88
CA PHE A 264 13.35 -37.71 56.56
C PHE A 264 13.71 -36.28 56.14
N VAL A 265 14.95 -36.06 55.69
CA VAL A 265 15.44 -34.76 55.22
C VAL A 265 15.64 -34.80 53.71
N LYS A 266 14.89 -33.99 52.97
CA LYS A 266 14.95 -33.93 51.50
C LYS A 266 15.76 -32.73 51.04
N GLU A 267 16.44 -32.84 49.91
CA GLU A 267 17.19 -31.70 49.36
C GLU A 267 16.27 -30.54 48.95
N PHE A 268 16.70 -29.30 49.18
CA PHE A 268 15.98 -28.11 48.73
C PHE A 268 16.04 -27.96 47.21
N ASN A 269 15.02 -28.49 46.55
CA ASN A 269 14.81 -28.40 45.11
C ASN A 269 13.29 -28.28 44.79
N PRO A 270 12.91 -27.87 43.58
CA PRO A 270 11.51 -27.65 43.23
C PRO A 270 10.61 -28.88 43.41
N ALA A 271 11.07 -30.08 43.04
CA ALA A 271 10.27 -31.29 43.14
C ALA A 271 9.91 -31.60 44.61
N ASN A 272 10.87 -31.44 45.52
CA ASN A 272 10.64 -31.63 46.95
C ASN A 272 9.81 -30.51 47.57
N ILE A 273 9.91 -29.27 47.08
CA ILE A 273 9.01 -28.17 47.48
C ILE A 273 7.57 -28.49 47.08
N VAL A 274 7.35 -28.92 45.83
CA VAL A 274 6.02 -29.27 45.33
C VAL A 274 5.40 -30.39 46.17
N ARG A 275 6.16 -31.46 46.46
CA ARG A 275 5.74 -32.55 47.37
C ARG A 275 5.47 -32.07 48.79
N ALA A 276 6.30 -31.18 49.33
CA ALA A 276 6.15 -30.65 50.68
C ALA A 276 4.86 -29.84 50.84
N VAL A 277 4.55 -28.99 49.87
CA VAL A 277 3.30 -28.22 49.84
C VAL A 277 2.09 -29.16 49.72
N GLU A 278 2.16 -30.20 48.89
CA GLU A 278 1.06 -31.18 48.76
C GLU A 278 0.82 -31.98 50.04
N GLN A 279 1.88 -32.48 50.68
CA GLN A 279 1.74 -33.18 51.96
C GLN A 279 1.19 -32.25 53.04
N LEU A 280 1.64 -31.00 53.09
CA LEU A 280 1.10 -29.98 53.99
C LEU A 280 -0.39 -29.72 53.74
N ARG A 281 -0.81 -29.67 52.47
CA ARG A 281 -2.22 -29.53 52.08
C ARG A 281 -3.05 -30.72 52.59
N LEU A 282 -2.55 -31.94 52.39
CA LEU A 282 -3.21 -33.18 52.82
C LEU A 282 -3.31 -33.27 54.35
N THR A 283 -2.22 -33.00 55.07
CA THR A 283 -2.18 -33.02 56.54
C THR A 283 -3.12 -31.98 57.15
N ARG A 284 -3.21 -30.78 56.55
CA ARG A 284 -4.14 -29.72 57.00
C ARG A 284 -5.58 -29.88 56.48
N GLN A 285 -5.86 -30.88 55.65
CA GLN A 285 -7.15 -31.12 55.01
C GLN A 285 -7.76 -29.85 54.39
N THR A 286 -6.95 -29.11 53.64
CA THR A 286 -7.34 -27.82 53.03
C THR A 286 -7.21 -27.86 51.50
N SER A 287 -7.75 -26.86 50.81
CA SER A 287 -7.50 -26.70 49.36
C SER A 287 -6.16 -26.00 49.12
N MET A 288 -5.59 -26.15 47.91
CA MET A 288 -4.38 -25.42 47.54
C MET A 288 -4.59 -23.90 47.63
N GLU A 289 -5.77 -23.38 47.22
CA GLU A 289 -6.04 -21.94 47.33
C GLU A 289 -6.07 -21.44 48.77
N LYS A 290 -6.74 -22.19 49.67
CA LYS A 290 -6.79 -21.85 51.10
C LYS A 290 -5.42 -21.94 51.76
N LEU A 291 -4.54 -22.84 51.30
CA LEU A 291 -3.18 -22.93 51.81
C LEU A 291 -2.35 -21.68 51.45
N PHE A 292 -2.54 -21.16 50.23
CA PHE A 292 -1.82 -19.99 49.71
C PHE A 292 -2.48 -18.64 50.09
N GLN A 293 -3.64 -18.64 50.75
CA GLN A 293 -4.36 -17.40 51.11
C GLN A 293 -3.58 -16.49 52.06
N PHE A 294 -2.63 -17.05 52.82
CA PHE A 294 -1.82 -16.34 53.82
C PHE A 294 -0.49 -15.81 53.29
N ILE A 295 -0.20 -16.03 52.00
CA ILE A 295 0.95 -15.45 51.32
C ILE A 295 0.53 -14.44 50.26
N SER A 296 1.24 -13.32 50.23
CA SER A 296 1.05 -12.20 49.31
C SER A 296 1.43 -12.54 47.87
N ASN A 297 1.00 -11.71 46.93
CA ASN A 297 1.29 -11.87 45.51
C ASN A 297 2.80 -11.91 45.21
N ASP A 298 3.59 -11.04 45.84
CA ASP A 298 5.06 -11.02 45.68
C ASP A 298 5.72 -12.33 46.16
N GLU A 299 5.15 -12.95 47.20
CA GLU A 299 5.63 -14.23 47.75
C GLU A 299 5.29 -15.38 46.80
N ARG A 300 4.07 -15.38 46.23
CA ARG A 300 3.66 -16.33 45.20
C ARG A 300 4.55 -16.24 43.96
N ASP A 301 4.91 -15.03 43.56
CA ASP A 301 5.80 -14.80 42.42
C ASP A 301 7.23 -15.31 42.65
N ARG A 302 7.78 -15.13 43.86
CA ARG A 302 9.10 -15.68 44.20
C ARG A 302 9.10 -17.21 44.20
N ILE A 303 8.03 -17.83 44.70
CA ILE A 303 7.84 -19.29 44.62
C ILE A 303 7.75 -19.74 43.16
N ARG A 304 6.93 -19.08 42.34
CA ARG A 304 6.81 -19.33 40.89
C ARG A 304 8.15 -19.24 40.19
N GLU A 305 8.87 -18.12 40.34
CA GLU A 305 10.16 -17.90 39.68
C GLU A 305 11.17 -18.99 40.02
N TYR A 306 11.23 -19.39 41.29
CA TYR A 306 12.14 -20.46 41.70
C TYR A 306 11.80 -21.80 41.04
N ILE A 307 10.51 -22.18 41.04
CA ILE A 307 10.01 -23.41 40.43
C ILE A 307 10.28 -23.36 38.92
N VAL A 308 9.80 -22.32 38.22
CA VAL A 308 9.92 -22.14 36.77
C VAL A 308 11.38 -22.14 36.32
N ARG A 309 12.28 -21.40 36.98
CA ARG A 309 13.70 -21.30 36.59
C ARG A 309 14.42 -22.64 36.64
N LYS A 310 14.09 -23.49 37.61
CA LYS A 310 14.73 -24.80 37.79
C LYS A 310 14.08 -25.87 36.90
N TRP A 311 12.77 -25.81 36.69
CA TRP A 311 12.06 -26.71 35.77
C TRP A 311 12.32 -26.40 34.29
N LYS A 312 12.58 -25.13 33.94
CA LYS A 312 13.04 -24.70 32.60
C LYS A 312 14.27 -25.50 32.15
N ARG A 313 15.25 -25.68 33.05
CA ARG A 313 16.45 -26.49 32.81
C ARG A 313 16.18 -27.98 32.56
N LEU A 314 15.05 -28.50 33.04
CA LEU A 314 14.66 -29.89 32.82
C LEU A 314 13.96 -30.05 31.47
N ILE A 315 13.09 -29.10 31.08
CA ILE A 315 12.44 -29.11 29.76
C ILE A 315 13.47 -28.94 28.63
N ASP A 316 14.43 -28.03 28.79
CA ASP A 316 15.46 -27.80 27.77
C ASP A 316 16.36 -29.04 27.55
N LYS A 317 16.49 -29.92 28.54
CA LYS A 317 17.22 -31.20 28.47
C LYS A 317 16.36 -32.38 28.03
N ARG A 318 15.03 -32.23 27.99
CA ARG A 318 14.07 -33.28 27.63
C ARG A 318 14.12 -33.65 26.14
N ASN A 319 14.78 -32.83 25.31
CA ASN A 319 15.00 -33.10 23.89
C ASN A 319 16.11 -34.14 23.61
N GLU A 320 16.80 -34.68 24.63
CA GLU A 320 17.92 -35.63 24.42
C GLU A 320 17.65 -37.08 24.90
N TYR A 321 16.67 -37.38 25.77
CA TYR A 321 16.40 -38.75 26.24
C TYR A 321 14.94 -38.95 26.66
N GLU A 322 14.22 -39.89 26.04
CA GLU A 322 12.78 -40.16 26.26
C GLU A 322 12.43 -41.05 27.48
N ASP A 323 13.40 -41.52 28.29
CA ASP A 323 13.17 -42.64 29.23
C ASP A 323 12.86 -42.29 30.72
N ARG A 324 12.14 -41.21 31.02
CA ARG A 324 11.62 -40.98 32.40
C ARG A 324 10.22 -40.38 32.40
N VAL A 325 9.20 -41.21 32.16
CA VAL A 325 7.82 -40.72 31.96
C VAL A 325 6.87 -40.98 33.14
N GLU A 326 7.14 -41.93 34.05
CA GLU A 326 6.15 -42.27 35.09
C GLU A 326 6.33 -41.52 36.44
N SER A 327 7.55 -41.16 36.87
CA SER A 327 7.74 -40.51 38.19
C SER A 327 7.45 -39.00 38.23
N ASP A 328 7.24 -38.36 37.08
CA ASP A 328 7.04 -36.91 36.96
C ASP A 328 5.56 -36.52 36.84
N SER A 329 4.66 -37.42 36.40
CA SER A 329 3.22 -37.16 36.22
C SER A 329 2.55 -36.64 37.49
N GLU A 330 2.86 -37.24 38.64
CA GLU A 330 2.35 -36.83 39.96
C GLU A 330 2.75 -35.38 40.30
N LEU A 331 4.02 -35.02 40.10
CA LEU A 331 4.53 -33.68 40.36
C LEU A 331 3.88 -32.63 39.46
N TRP A 332 3.67 -32.94 38.18
CA TRP A 332 2.98 -32.07 37.24
C TRP A 332 1.51 -31.87 37.63
N ASN A 333 0.81 -32.92 38.08
CA ASN A 333 -0.58 -32.82 38.54
C ASN A 333 -0.69 -31.96 39.80
N ILE A 334 0.20 -32.14 40.77
CA ILE A 334 0.24 -31.30 41.99
C ILE A 334 0.52 -29.83 41.62
N LEU A 335 1.55 -29.57 40.81
CA LEU A 335 1.92 -28.22 40.41
C LEU A 335 0.80 -27.51 39.62
N ARG A 336 -0.04 -28.28 38.91
CA ARG A 336 -1.21 -27.76 38.18
C ARG A 336 -2.22 -27.06 39.10
N GLU A 337 -2.30 -27.49 40.36
CA GLU A 337 -3.20 -26.96 41.38
C GLU A 337 -2.61 -25.75 42.15
N PHE A 338 -1.34 -25.39 41.92
CA PHE A 338 -0.70 -24.30 42.67
C PHE A 338 -1.24 -22.93 42.20
N PRO A 339 -1.82 -22.10 43.10
CA PRO A 339 -2.35 -20.78 42.77
C PRO A 339 -1.23 -19.71 42.73
N ILE A 340 -0.20 -20.00 41.93
CA ILE A 340 1.01 -19.18 41.77
C ILE A 340 1.11 -18.55 40.39
N TRP A 341 0.14 -18.78 39.50
CA TRP A 341 0.16 -18.24 38.14
C TRP A 341 -0.61 -16.93 38.07
N PRO A 342 0.06 -15.79 37.80
CA PRO A 342 -0.61 -14.49 37.75
C PRO A 342 -1.55 -14.40 36.55
N THR A 343 -2.66 -13.68 36.70
CA THR A 343 -3.60 -13.38 35.62
C THR A 343 -3.39 -11.97 35.07
N PHE A 344 -3.84 -11.72 33.83
CA PHE A 344 -3.87 -10.35 33.29
C PHE A 344 -4.88 -9.45 34.02
N ASP A 345 -5.93 -10.04 34.58
CA ASP A 345 -6.90 -9.35 35.43
C ASP A 345 -6.34 -9.22 36.87
N PRO A 346 -6.09 -7.99 37.36
CA PRO A 346 -5.57 -7.76 38.71
C PRO A 346 -6.60 -8.06 39.80
N GLU A 347 -7.92 -8.04 39.52
CA GLU A 347 -8.96 -8.42 40.49
C GLU A 347 -8.91 -9.94 40.76
N VAL A 348 -8.55 -10.75 39.76
CA VAL A 348 -8.37 -12.21 39.91
C VAL A 348 -7.02 -12.55 40.53
N GLY A 349 -5.96 -11.79 40.22
CA GLY A 349 -4.64 -11.92 40.83
C GLY A 349 -3.89 -13.18 40.39
N TYR A 350 -4.04 -14.29 41.12
CA TYR A 350 -3.29 -15.54 40.89
C TYR A 350 -4.21 -16.75 40.92
N VAL A 351 -4.05 -17.64 39.94
CA VAL A 351 -4.88 -18.83 39.77
C VAL A 351 -4.05 -20.11 39.65
N PRO A 352 -4.64 -21.27 39.95
CA PRO A 352 -4.09 -22.56 39.53
C PRO A 352 -4.04 -22.69 38.01
N ALA A 353 -3.08 -23.47 37.51
CA ALA A 353 -2.95 -23.73 36.06
C ALA A 353 -4.23 -24.37 35.50
N VAL A 354 -4.88 -25.29 36.25
CA VAL A 354 -6.16 -25.93 35.86
C VAL A 354 -7.28 -24.93 35.50
N ARG A 355 -7.27 -23.74 36.09
CA ARG A 355 -8.30 -22.72 35.90
C ARG A 355 -7.92 -21.66 34.86
N GLY A 356 -6.66 -21.67 34.43
CA GLY A 356 -6.13 -20.67 33.53
C GLY A 356 -6.27 -21.04 32.06
N MET A 357 -6.12 -20.03 31.22
CA MET A 357 -6.06 -20.15 29.77
C MET A 357 -4.91 -19.31 29.24
N LEU A 358 -4.31 -19.75 28.13
CA LEU A 358 -3.30 -18.96 27.43
C LEU A 358 -3.96 -18.17 26.30
N VAL A 359 -3.59 -16.89 26.18
CA VAL A 359 -3.85 -16.07 24.98
C VAL A 359 -3.22 -16.75 23.76
N PRO A 360 -3.81 -16.65 22.54
CA PRO A 360 -3.23 -17.28 21.36
C PRO A 360 -1.78 -16.86 21.12
N GLU A 361 -1.02 -17.72 20.44
CA GLU A 361 0.39 -17.44 20.18
C GLU A 361 0.57 -16.17 19.35
N LYS A 362 1.50 -15.30 19.77
CA LYS A 362 1.84 -14.03 19.10
C LYS A 362 0.73 -12.97 19.09
N LEU A 363 -0.39 -13.20 19.77
CA LEU A 363 -1.42 -12.18 20.00
C LEU A 363 -1.25 -11.55 21.39
N GLU A 364 -1.50 -10.25 21.47
CA GLU A 364 -1.50 -9.50 22.73
C GLU A 364 -2.79 -9.75 23.53
N TYR A 365 -2.70 -9.60 24.85
CA TYR A 365 -3.88 -9.63 25.71
C TYR A 365 -4.71 -8.34 25.54
N TYR A 366 -6.03 -8.47 25.48
CA TYR A 366 -6.98 -7.35 25.49
C TYR A 366 -8.16 -7.66 26.41
N GLU A 367 -8.46 -6.73 27.31
CA GLU A 367 -9.55 -6.87 28.26
C GLU A 367 -10.90 -6.55 27.57
N SER A 368 -11.59 -7.59 27.11
CA SER A 368 -12.99 -7.48 26.70
C SER A 368 -13.85 -7.31 27.95
N THR A 369 -14.57 -6.18 28.07
CA THR A 369 -15.53 -5.86 29.15
C THR A 369 -16.14 -7.07 29.85
N ARG A 370 -15.62 -7.39 31.04
CA ARG A 370 -16.18 -8.07 32.23
C ARG A 370 -17.17 -9.24 32.11
N SER A 371 -17.38 -9.84 30.93
CA SER A 371 -18.42 -10.86 30.75
C SER A 371 -17.91 -12.19 30.21
N ASN A 372 -16.71 -12.64 30.58
CA ASN A 372 -16.30 -14.01 30.31
C ASN A 372 -15.48 -14.55 31.48
N TYR A 373 -15.93 -15.68 32.03
CA TYR A 373 -15.31 -16.49 33.11
C TYR A 373 -13.89 -17.02 32.78
N ARG A 374 -13.18 -16.42 31.82
CA ARG A 374 -11.90 -16.88 31.28
C ARG A 374 -10.75 -16.20 32.00
N CYS A 375 -9.99 -16.97 32.78
CA CYS A 375 -8.82 -16.49 33.50
C CYS A 375 -7.57 -16.60 32.62
N TYR A 376 -7.20 -15.52 31.93
CA TYR A 376 -5.99 -15.51 31.09
C TYR A 376 -4.73 -15.37 31.96
N ILE A 377 -3.81 -16.34 31.88
CA ILE A 377 -2.55 -16.32 32.62
C ILE A 377 -1.56 -15.35 31.96
N ASN A 378 -0.99 -14.46 32.77
CA ASN A 378 0.07 -13.52 32.40
C ASN A 378 1.46 -14.17 32.61
N TYR A 379 1.97 -14.84 31.58
CA TYR A 379 3.29 -15.47 31.61
C TYR A 379 4.40 -14.50 31.17
N LYS A 380 5.62 -14.68 31.69
CA LYS A 380 6.78 -13.80 31.47
C LYS A 380 7.50 -14.06 30.14
N ASP A 381 7.68 -15.32 29.78
CA ASP A 381 8.44 -15.72 28.58
C ASP A 381 7.90 -16.99 27.92
N GLU A 382 8.42 -17.31 26.72
CA GLU A 382 8.00 -18.49 25.96
C GLU A 382 8.34 -19.82 26.67
N SER A 383 9.36 -19.84 27.53
CA SER A 383 9.69 -21.03 28.31
C SER A 383 8.64 -21.30 29.39
N GLU A 384 8.15 -20.26 30.04
CA GLU A 384 7.03 -20.35 30.97
C GLU A 384 5.74 -20.77 30.26
N ARG A 385 5.49 -20.25 29.04
CA ARG A 385 4.38 -20.70 28.20
C ARG A 385 4.43 -22.20 27.92
N ARG A 386 5.62 -22.76 27.63
CA ARG A 386 5.81 -24.21 27.44
C ARG A 386 5.53 -25.02 28.71
N ILE A 387 5.95 -24.51 29.87
CA ILE A 387 5.65 -25.14 31.18
C ILE A 387 4.14 -25.19 31.40
N LEU A 388 3.42 -24.09 31.15
CA LEU A 388 1.97 -24.02 31.27
C LEU A 388 1.27 -25.00 30.31
N LYS A 389 1.75 -25.13 29.07
CA LYS A 389 1.24 -26.16 28.15
C LYS A 389 1.50 -27.58 28.65
N ALA A 390 2.68 -27.86 29.22
CA ALA A 390 3.00 -29.16 29.82
C ALA A 390 2.12 -29.45 31.06
N LEU A 391 1.72 -28.40 31.78
CA LEU A 391 0.71 -28.46 32.84
C LEU A 391 -0.72 -28.62 32.32
N GLY A 392 -0.95 -28.77 31.01
CA GLY A 392 -2.29 -28.96 30.45
C GLY A 392 -3.11 -27.67 30.31
N VAL A 393 -2.50 -26.49 30.45
CA VAL A 393 -3.16 -25.22 30.18
C VAL A 393 -3.36 -25.07 28.67
N TYR A 394 -4.60 -25.05 28.23
CA TYR A 394 -4.91 -24.93 26.81
C TYR A 394 -4.76 -23.48 26.31
N THR A 395 -4.30 -23.35 25.07
CA THR A 395 -4.30 -22.08 24.34
C THR A 395 -5.66 -21.92 23.67
N ILE A 396 -6.34 -20.80 23.92
CA ILE A 396 -7.60 -20.51 23.24
C ILE A 396 -7.36 -20.36 21.73
N ALA A 397 -8.30 -20.80 20.90
CA ALA A 397 -8.20 -20.63 19.45
C ALA A 397 -8.33 -19.15 19.04
N ASP A 398 -7.54 -18.74 18.05
CA ASP A 398 -7.46 -17.36 17.54
C ASP A 398 -8.86 -16.77 17.26
N TYR A 399 -9.74 -17.51 16.59
CA TYR A 399 -11.08 -17.05 16.21
C TYR A 399 -12.02 -16.86 17.40
N VAL A 400 -11.90 -17.67 18.46
CA VAL A 400 -12.73 -17.57 19.68
C VAL A 400 -12.28 -16.38 20.51
N TYR A 401 -10.98 -16.13 20.55
CA TYR A 401 -10.42 -15.00 21.27
C TYR A 401 -10.75 -13.67 20.60
N LEU A 402 -10.57 -13.57 19.29
CA LEU A 402 -10.81 -12.34 18.53
C LEU A 402 -12.30 -12.07 18.29
N GLY A 403 -13.16 -13.09 18.28
CA GLY A 403 -14.59 -12.96 17.94
C GLY A 403 -15.30 -11.88 18.73
N ASP A 404 -15.40 -12.04 20.05
CA ASP A 404 -16.11 -11.09 20.93
C ASP A 404 -15.51 -9.68 20.84
N ILE A 405 -14.17 -9.59 20.76
CA ILE A 405 -13.44 -8.32 20.71
C ILE A 405 -13.75 -7.58 19.40
N PHE A 406 -13.66 -8.27 18.26
CA PHE A 406 -13.90 -7.68 16.95
C PHE A 406 -15.39 -7.44 16.68
N ASP A 407 -16.30 -8.20 17.28
CA ASP A 407 -17.75 -7.90 17.25
C ASP A 407 -18.05 -6.61 18.01
N LYS A 408 -17.43 -6.43 19.17
CA LYS A 408 -17.52 -5.20 19.95
C LYS A 408 -16.90 -4.00 19.23
N ALA A 409 -15.74 -4.18 18.59
CA ALA A 409 -15.11 -3.16 17.76
C ALA A 409 -16.05 -2.70 16.63
N ASN A 410 -16.60 -3.67 15.90
CA ASN A 410 -17.45 -3.42 14.74
C ASN A 410 -18.77 -2.70 15.10
N SER A 411 -19.30 -2.95 16.30
CA SER A 411 -20.51 -2.29 16.82
C SER A 411 -20.24 -0.92 17.48
N GLY A 412 -18.97 -0.45 17.49
CA GLY A 412 -18.59 0.85 18.05
C GLY A 412 -18.40 0.84 19.57
N GLY A 413 -18.28 -0.34 20.19
CA GLY A 413 -18.08 -0.50 21.64
C GLY A 413 -16.62 -0.40 22.10
N ILE A 414 -15.67 -0.11 21.20
CA ILE A 414 -14.26 0.11 21.50
C ILE A 414 -13.88 1.52 21.06
N ASP A 415 -13.20 2.26 21.94
CA ASP A 415 -12.62 3.56 21.61
C ASP A 415 -11.45 3.35 20.63
N PRO A 416 -11.47 3.96 19.43
CA PRO A 416 -10.38 3.82 18.47
C PRO A 416 -9.01 4.24 19.01
N SER A 417 -8.97 5.13 20.02
CA SER A 417 -7.74 5.59 20.67
C SER A 417 -7.21 4.64 21.76
N ASP A 418 -7.91 3.54 22.06
CA ASP A 418 -7.52 2.55 23.07
C ASP A 418 -6.16 1.91 22.73
N LEU A 419 -5.16 2.17 23.57
CA LEU A 419 -3.80 1.68 23.40
C LEU A 419 -3.69 0.14 23.46
N SER A 420 -4.50 -0.50 24.30
CA SER A 420 -4.52 -1.96 24.45
C SER A 420 -5.16 -2.61 23.22
N TYR A 421 -6.24 -2.03 22.70
CA TYR A 421 -6.85 -2.49 21.44
C TYR A 421 -5.87 -2.36 20.28
N ASN A 422 -5.20 -1.21 20.17
CA ASN A 422 -4.23 -0.95 19.10
C ASN A 422 -3.02 -1.91 19.18
N LYS A 423 -2.56 -2.29 20.37
CA LYS A 423 -1.54 -3.34 20.55
C LYS A 423 -2.03 -4.70 20.05
N LEU A 424 -3.25 -5.10 20.42
CA LEU A 424 -3.87 -6.32 19.90
C LEU A 424 -3.98 -6.29 18.38
N LEU A 425 -4.52 -5.22 17.80
CA LEU A 425 -4.68 -5.08 16.36
C LEU A 425 -3.34 -5.21 15.63
N ARG A 426 -2.29 -4.54 16.10
CA ARG A 426 -0.94 -4.65 15.52
C ARG A 426 -0.40 -6.08 15.62
N SER A 427 -0.64 -6.80 16.72
CA SER A 427 -0.24 -8.20 16.88
C SER A 427 -1.00 -9.13 15.93
N PHE A 428 -2.29 -8.86 15.71
CA PHE A 428 -3.14 -9.58 14.77
C PHE A 428 -2.71 -9.37 13.32
N LEU A 429 -2.44 -8.13 12.91
CA LEU A 429 -1.96 -7.81 11.55
C LEU A 429 -0.57 -8.37 11.25
N LYS A 430 0.23 -8.68 12.27
CA LYS A 430 1.54 -9.35 12.17
C LYS A 430 1.45 -10.87 11.99
N LEU A 431 0.28 -11.46 12.16
CA LEU A 431 0.12 -12.90 11.97
C LEU A 431 0.37 -13.29 10.51
N PRO A 432 0.87 -14.52 10.25
CA PRO A 432 0.88 -15.08 8.91
C PRO A 432 -0.51 -15.00 8.25
N THR A 433 -0.57 -14.63 6.96
CA THR A 433 -1.83 -14.34 6.26
C THR A 433 -2.81 -15.52 6.21
N ASN A 434 -2.33 -16.76 6.35
CA ASN A 434 -3.16 -17.96 6.45
C ASN A 434 -3.89 -18.08 7.81
N LYS A 435 -3.46 -17.36 8.84
CA LYS A 435 -4.14 -17.26 10.15
C LYS A 435 -5.14 -16.10 10.23
N ILE A 436 -5.09 -15.18 9.27
CA ILE A 436 -6.04 -14.05 9.20
C ILE A 436 -7.24 -14.49 8.37
N ASP A 437 -8.35 -14.76 9.07
CA ASP A 437 -9.61 -15.18 8.44
C ASP A 437 -10.26 -14.03 7.68
N VAL A 438 -10.69 -14.30 6.43
CA VAL A 438 -11.32 -13.32 5.53
C VAL A 438 -12.64 -12.81 6.09
N ARG A 439 -13.34 -13.55 6.96
CA ARG A 439 -14.58 -13.08 7.62
C ARG A 439 -14.44 -11.73 8.33
N TRP A 440 -13.23 -11.36 8.74
CA TRP A 440 -12.95 -10.10 9.43
C TRP A 440 -12.88 -8.90 8.47
N SER A 441 -12.79 -9.11 7.14
CA SER A 441 -12.70 -8.05 6.12
C SER A 441 -13.91 -7.11 6.12
N ASN A 442 -15.09 -7.63 6.45
CA ASN A 442 -16.34 -6.88 6.46
C ASN A 442 -16.58 -6.11 7.77
N ARG A 443 -15.61 -6.09 8.69
CA ARG A 443 -15.75 -5.46 10.00
C ARG A 443 -14.96 -4.16 10.11
N LYS A 444 -15.51 -3.20 10.86
CA LYS A 444 -14.85 -1.95 11.22
C LYS A 444 -13.86 -2.19 12.36
N LEU A 445 -12.60 -2.43 12.00
CA LEU A 445 -11.53 -2.80 12.93
C LEU A 445 -10.37 -1.82 12.94
N ILE A 446 -10.16 -1.09 11.85
CA ILE A 446 -8.94 -0.34 11.61
C ILE A 446 -9.13 1.12 12.04
N PRO A 447 -8.31 1.67 12.95
CA PRO A 447 -8.40 3.07 13.33
C PRO A 447 -8.00 3.98 12.15
N ASN A 448 -8.73 5.07 11.99
CA ASN A 448 -8.33 6.14 11.09
C ASN A 448 -7.16 6.97 11.67
N GLN A 449 -6.62 7.87 10.86
CA GLN A 449 -5.42 8.67 11.17
C GLN A 449 -5.53 9.47 12.47
N LEU A 450 -6.73 9.99 12.75
CA LEU A 450 -7.00 10.79 13.94
C LEU A 450 -7.44 9.94 15.15
N TYR A 451 -7.47 8.60 15.02
CA TYR A 451 -8.02 7.69 16.03
C TYR A 451 -9.40 8.11 16.53
N SER A 452 -10.24 8.62 15.63
CA SER A 452 -11.59 9.11 15.91
C SER A 452 -12.68 8.10 15.57
N ARG A 453 -12.41 7.15 14.66
CA ARG A 453 -13.32 6.05 14.33
C ARG A 453 -12.59 4.81 13.80
N LEU A 454 -13.27 3.66 13.89
CA LEU A 454 -12.86 2.41 13.24
C LEU A 454 -13.52 2.28 11.86
N LEU A 455 -12.73 1.83 10.88
CA LEU A 455 -13.08 1.67 9.48
C LEU A 455 -12.89 0.22 9.05
N ARG A 456 -13.55 -0.17 7.96
CA ARG A 456 -13.21 -1.42 7.26
C ARG A 456 -11.87 -1.23 6.54
N ALA A 457 -11.13 -2.33 6.37
CA ALA A 457 -9.82 -2.26 5.74
C ALA A 457 -9.88 -1.76 4.28
N ASP A 458 -10.93 -2.10 3.53
CA ASP A 458 -11.17 -1.64 2.15
C ASP A 458 -11.67 -0.19 2.05
N GLU A 459 -12.15 0.40 3.15
CA GLU A 459 -12.51 1.82 3.23
C GLU A 459 -11.29 2.71 3.51
N CYS A 460 -10.23 2.13 4.05
CA CYS A 460 -9.04 2.86 4.48
C CYS A 460 -8.23 3.39 3.28
N LEU A 461 -7.73 4.61 3.42
CA LEU A 461 -6.89 5.27 2.44
C LEU A 461 -5.42 5.27 2.88
N ASN A 462 -4.54 4.88 1.96
CA ASN A 462 -3.11 4.90 2.20
C ASN A 462 -2.54 6.30 1.94
N GLN A 463 -2.25 7.05 3.01
CA GLN A 463 -1.68 8.40 2.91
C GLN A 463 -0.26 8.45 2.31
N SER A 464 0.47 7.33 2.31
CA SER A 464 1.80 7.27 1.68
C SER A 464 1.71 7.35 0.15
N VAL A 465 0.55 7.04 -0.43
CA VAL A 465 0.30 7.20 -1.86
C VAL A 465 -0.06 8.67 -2.12
N LEU A 466 0.89 9.42 -2.70
CA LEU A 466 0.76 10.85 -2.98
C LEU A 466 -0.54 11.21 -3.71
N LEU A 467 -0.96 10.39 -4.68
CA LEU A 467 -2.21 10.60 -5.40
C LEU A 467 -3.42 10.53 -4.45
N ILE A 468 -3.53 9.48 -3.62
CA ILE A 468 -4.64 9.32 -2.67
C ILE A 468 -4.63 10.47 -1.66
N ARG A 469 -3.46 10.85 -1.17
CA ARG A 469 -3.30 11.97 -0.23
C ARG A 469 -3.83 13.28 -0.80
N ARG A 470 -3.55 13.57 -2.08
CA ARG A 470 -4.05 14.77 -2.77
C ARG A 470 -5.56 14.69 -3.04
N LEU A 471 -6.02 13.58 -3.60
CA LEU A 471 -7.43 13.40 -4.00
C LEU A 471 -8.41 13.41 -2.83
N TYR A 472 -7.99 12.93 -1.67
CA TYR A 472 -8.82 12.81 -0.48
C TYR A 472 -8.32 13.72 0.65
N ALA A 473 -7.64 14.83 0.33
CA ALA A 473 -7.19 15.78 1.33
C ALA A 473 -8.35 16.22 2.24
N GLY A 474 -8.13 16.15 3.57
CA GLY A 474 -9.16 16.42 4.59
C GLY A 474 -10.14 15.28 4.85
N SER A 475 -9.99 14.13 4.19
CA SER A 475 -10.79 12.93 4.47
C SER A 475 -10.38 12.31 5.82
N ASP A 476 -11.37 11.81 6.55
CA ASP A 476 -11.19 11.05 7.78
C ASP A 476 -11.04 9.54 7.53
N LEU A 477 -10.83 9.14 6.26
CA LEU A 477 -10.65 7.76 5.82
C LEU A 477 -9.17 7.32 5.77
N PHE A 478 -8.21 8.22 5.99
CA PHE A 478 -6.80 7.82 6.02
C PHE A 478 -6.55 6.88 7.19
N ILE A 479 -5.78 5.82 6.95
CA ILE A 479 -5.36 4.87 7.98
C ILE A 479 -4.35 5.52 8.94
N ALA A 480 -4.33 5.06 10.20
CA ALA A 480 -3.33 5.46 11.18
C ALA A 480 -1.88 5.27 10.70
N ASP A 481 -1.04 6.29 10.94
CA ASP A 481 0.33 6.39 10.43
C ASP A 481 1.18 5.17 10.80
N ASP A 482 1.04 4.70 12.03
CA ASP A 482 1.75 3.55 12.58
C ASP A 482 1.41 2.22 11.89
N LEU A 483 0.22 2.11 11.29
CA LEU A 483 -0.24 0.94 10.55
C LEU A 483 0.20 0.95 9.08
N THR A 484 0.73 2.07 8.57
CA THR A 484 1.28 2.16 7.20
C THR A 484 2.64 1.47 7.04
N ASN A 485 3.23 0.98 8.13
CA ASN A 485 4.48 0.23 8.12
C ASN A 485 4.33 -1.11 7.36
N GLY A 486 5.31 -1.44 6.52
CA GLY A 486 5.34 -2.67 5.70
C GLY A 486 5.11 -3.98 6.47
N ILE A 487 5.41 -4.02 7.77
CA ILE A 487 5.19 -5.21 8.62
C ILE A 487 3.69 -5.53 8.77
N TYR A 488 2.80 -4.54 8.68
CA TYR A 488 1.34 -4.72 8.85
C TYR A 488 0.57 -4.81 7.52
N LEU A 489 1.20 -4.43 6.40
CA LEU A 489 0.53 -4.33 5.10
C LEU A 489 -0.03 -5.67 4.63
N SER A 490 0.69 -6.78 4.80
CA SER A 490 0.22 -8.10 4.37
C SER A 490 -1.05 -8.54 5.11
N GLY A 491 -1.17 -8.22 6.41
CA GLY A 491 -2.37 -8.47 7.19
C GLY A 491 -3.52 -7.56 6.79
N LEU A 492 -3.24 -6.27 6.53
CA LEU A 492 -4.23 -5.32 6.05
C LEU A 492 -4.75 -5.69 4.65
N GLU A 493 -3.87 -6.06 3.73
CA GLU A 493 -4.19 -6.53 2.37
C GLU A 493 -5.08 -7.77 2.42
N LYS A 494 -4.80 -8.71 3.33
CA LYS A 494 -5.65 -9.89 3.55
C LYS A 494 -7.07 -9.53 4.00
N LEU A 495 -7.25 -8.41 4.69
CA LEU A 495 -8.54 -7.87 5.11
C LEU A 495 -9.21 -6.98 4.04
N GLY A 496 -8.55 -6.72 2.90
CA GLY A 496 -9.07 -5.90 1.81
C GLY A 496 -8.49 -4.49 1.71
N PHE A 497 -7.48 -4.13 2.51
CA PHE A 497 -6.75 -2.88 2.32
C PHE A 497 -5.88 -2.96 1.07
N GLU A 498 -6.31 -2.30 0.01
CA GLU A 498 -5.51 -2.17 -1.20
C GLU A 498 -4.43 -1.09 -0.96
N GLY A 499 -3.20 -1.51 -0.66
CA GLY A 499 -2.07 -0.61 -0.43
C GLY A 499 -1.51 0.07 -1.70
N ARG A 500 -1.88 -0.47 -2.87
CA ARG A 500 -1.46 0.00 -4.21
C ARG A 500 -2.68 0.39 -5.03
N ILE A 501 -2.48 1.29 -6.00
CA ILE A 501 -3.52 1.62 -6.98
C ILE A 501 -3.35 0.63 -8.14
N ASP A 502 -4.26 -0.33 -8.23
CA ASP A 502 -4.41 -1.17 -9.41
C ASP A 502 -5.43 -0.55 -10.40
N VAL A 503 -5.72 -1.25 -11.49
CA VAL A 503 -6.63 -0.78 -12.55
C VAL A 503 -8.06 -0.57 -12.02
N GLU A 504 -8.61 -1.50 -11.23
CA GLU A 504 -10.00 -1.36 -10.73
C GLU A 504 -10.12 -0.25 -9.69
N ARG A 505 -9.11 -0.08 -8.83
CA ARG A 505 -9.09 1.04 -7.89
C ARG A 505 -8.97 2.37 -8.63
N LEU A 506 -8.13 2.46 -9.67
CA LEU A 506 -8.01 3.65 -10.50
C LEU A 506 -9.37 4.02 -11.13
N ILE A 507 -10.09 3.03 -11.68
CA ILE A 507 -11.45 3.21 -12.22
C ILE A 507 -12.43 3.66 -11.14
N ARG A 508 -12.36 3.10 -9.93
CA ARG A 508 -13.24 3.48 -8.81
C ARG A 508 -12.98 4.93 -8.37
N ILE A 509 -11.71 5.33 -8.27
CA ILE A 509 -11.32 6.71 -7.96
C ILE A 509 -11.81 7.66 -9.05
N ALA A 510 -11.66 7.31 -10.32
CA ALA A 510 -12.15 8.08 -11.45
C ALA A 510 -13.68 8.31 -11.36
N LYS A 511 -14.46 7.25 -11.10
CA LYS A 511 -15.92 7.35 -10.92
C LYS A 511 -16.30 8.24 -9.73
N ASN A 512 -15.55 8.18 -8.64
CA ASN A 512 -15.79 9.05 -7.50
C ASN A 512 -15.59 10.53 -7.85
N ILE A 513 -14.54 10.87 -8.61
CA ILE A 513 -14.31 12.24 -9.09
C ILE A 513 -15.46 12.69 -10.01
N GLU A 514 -15.87 11.87 -10.97
CA GLU A 514 -17.02 12.16 -11.83
C GLU A 514 -18.30 12.42 -11.01
N THR A 515 -18.60 11.54 -10.04
CA THR A 515 -19.76 11.69 -9.14
C THR A 515 -19.67 12.96 -8.29
N MET A 516 -18.47 13.35 -7.86
CA MET A 516 -18.24 14.60 -7.11
C MET A 516 -18.41 15.84 -7.99
N ALA A 517 -18.02 15.76 -9.26
CA ALA A 517 -18.17 16.83 -10.24
C ALA A 517 -19.64 17.08 -10.63
N GLU A 518 -20.50 16.06 -10.56
CA GLU A 518 -21.93 16.16 -10.87
C GLU A 518 -22.79 16.71 -9.71
N ARG A 519 -22.21 16.93 -8.53
CA ARG A 519 -22.93 17.51 -7.38
C ARG A 519 -23.33 18.97 -7.67
N LEU A 520 -24.42 19.43 -7.04
CA LEU A 520 -24.92 20.81 -7.18
C LEU A 520 -23.83 21.86 -6.84
N ASN A 521 -23.00 21.55 -5.83
CA ASN A 521 -21.83 22.33 -5.43
C ASN A 521 -20.59 21.42 -5.45
N PRO A 522 -19.91 21.26 -6.60
CA PRO A 522 -18.71 20.44 -6.67
C PRO A 522 -17.55 21.10 -5.89
N PRO A 523 -16.58 20.32 -5.41
CA PRO A 523 -15.38 20.88 -4.77
C PRO A 523 -14.64 21.87 -5.69
N GLN A 524 -14.15 22.97 -5.15
CA GLN A 524 -13.45 24.02 -5.92
C GLN A 524 -12.18 23.49 -6.60
N ASP A 525 -11.57 22.45 -6.04
CA ASP A 525 -10.35 21.79 -6.51
C ASP A 525 -10.62 20.57 -7.41
N ILE A 526 -11.86 20.34 -7.87
CA ILE A 526 -12.23 19.13 -8.63
C ILE A 526 -11.42 18.97 -9.92
N LEU A 527 -11.08 20.07 -10.60
CA LEU A 527 -10.26 20.06 -11.81
C LEU A 527 -8.81 19.63 -11.49
N ASP A 528 -8.23 20.12 -10.40
CA ASP A 528 -6.89 19.73 -9.97
C ASP A 528 -6.87 18.25 -9.59
N ARG A 529 -7.88 17.77 -8.84
CA ARG A 529 -8.02 16.33 -8.52
C ARG A 529 -8.05 15.47 -9.77
N ALA A 530 -8.84 15.86 -10.76
CA ALA A 530 -8.96 15.14 -12.02
C ALA A 530 -7.63 15.14 -12.80
N GLU A 531 -6.95 16.29 -12.89
CA GLU A 531 -5.64 16.43 -13.53
C GLU A 531 -4.58 15.54 -12.85
N GLN A 532 -4.52 15.52 -11.52
CA GLN A 532 -3.59 14.68 -10.75
C GLN A 532 -3.80 13.18 -11.02
N LEU A 533 -5.06 12.74 -11.13
CA LEU A 533 -5.39 11.36 -11.46
C LEU A 533 -4.94 10.98 -12.88
N ILE A 534 -5.18 11.86 -13.85
CA ILE A 534 -4.76 11.66 -15.25
C ILE A 534 -3.24 11.64 -15.37
N LEU A 535 -2.53 12.55 -14.71
CA LEU A 535 -1.07 12.56 -14.67
C LEU A 535 -0.54 11.27 -14.03
N HIS A 536 -1.12 10.82 -12.92
CA HIS A 536 -0.72 9.56 -12.29
C HIS A 536 -0.92 8.36 -13.22
N PHE A 537 -2.04 8.30 -13.93
CA PHE A 537 -2.30 7.29 -14.96
C PHE A 537 -1.23 7.32 -16.05
N TYR A 538 -0.90 8.50 -16.60
CA TYR A 538 0.12 8.64 -17.64
C TYR A 538 1.53 8.24 -17.15
N TYR A 539 1.93 8.66 -15.96
CA TYR A 539 3.26 8.35 -15.40
C TYR A 539 3.45 6.89 -15.03
N ASN A 540 2.37 6.16 -14.76
CA ASN A 540 2.41 4.76 -14.32
C ASN A 540 1.77 3.82 -15.34
N ILE A 541 1.68 4.23 -16.62
CA ILE A 541 0.94 3.47 -17.63
C ILE A 541 1.48 2.04 -17.79
N ASP A 542 2.79 1.85 -17.71
CA ASP A 542 3.44 0.53 -17.80
C ASP A 542 3.08 -0.41 -16.63
N ASN A 543 2.65 0.16 -15.50
CA ASN A 543 2.19 -0.59 -14.33
C ASN A 543 0.70 -0.97 -14.42
N PHE A 544 -0.05 -0.39 -15.37
CA PHE A 544 -1.48 -0.62 -15.54
C PHE A 544 -1.74 -1.49 -16.78
N ALA A 545 -1.84 -2.80 -16.57
CA ALA A 545 -2.28 -3.74 -17.60
C ALA A 545 -3.81 -3.75 -17.74
N PHE A 546 -4.38 -2.76 -18.45
CA PHE A 546 -5.81 -2.72 -18.73
C PHE A 546 -6.23 -3.87 -19.65
N SER A 547 -7.26 -4.62 -19.24
CA SER A 547 -8.05 -5.42 -20.20
C SER A 547 -8.90 -4.51 -21.10
N PHE A 548 -9.34 -5.02 -22.25
CA PHE A 548 -10.23 -4.30 -23.17
C PHE A 548 -11.47 -3.72 -22.48
N ASN A 549 -12.13 -4.53 -21.64
CA ASN A 549 -13.33 -4.11 -20.90
C ASN A 549 -13.03 -3.02 -19.84
N GLN A 550 -11.86 -3.09 -19.20
CA GLN A 550 -11.44 -2.08 -18.23
C GLN A 550 -11.12 -0.76 -18.91
N TRP A 551 -10.43 -0.80 -20.04
CA TRP A 551 -10.15 0.41 -20.83
C TRP A 551 -11.43 1.05 -21.34
N ASP A 552 -12.36 0.26 -21.90
CA ASP A 552 -13.65 0.78 -22.37
C ASP A 552 -14.47 1.43 -21.25
N ARG A 553 -14.44 0.86 -20.03
CA ARG A 553 -15.04 1.49 -18.84
C ARG A 553 -14.34 2.79 -18.47
N PHE A 554 -13.00 2.79 -18.39
CA PHE A 554 -12.22 3.94 -17.92
C PHE A 554 -12.31 5.13 -18.88
N LYS A 555 -12.20 4.89 -20.20
CA LYS A 555 -12.21 5.94 -21.22
C LYS A 555 -13.53 6.72 -21.32
N ARG A 556 -14.61 6.16 -20.79
CA ARG A 556 -15.96 6.77 -20.77
C ARG A 556 -16.23 7.64 -19.54
N ILE A 557 -15.36 7.59 -18.52
CA ILE A 557 -15.54 8.36 -17.28
C ILE A 557 -15.14 9.82 -17.55
N LYS A 558 -15.99 10.77 -17.15
CA LYS A 558 -15.76 12.20 -17.32
C LYS A 558 -14.82 12.77 -16.27
N ILE A 559 -13.53 12.51 -16.46
CA ILE A 559 -12.45 12.98 -15.57
C ILE A 559 -11.34 13.74 -16.32
N VAL A 560 -11.43 13.89 -17.63
CA VAL A 560 -10.39 14.58 -18.39
C VAL A 560 -10.78 16.04 -18.59
N PRO A 561 -10.00 17.02 -18.11
CA PRO A 561 -10.32 18.41 -18.32
C PRO A 561 -10.18 18.81 -19.80
N SER A 562 -11.18 19.52 -20.31
CA SER A 562 -11.14 20.16 -21.62
C SER A 562 -10.44 21.53 -21.55
N ARG A 563 -9.91 21.98 -22.69
CA ARG A 563 -9.34 23.31 -22.86
C ARG A 563 -10.45 24.35 -23.07
N LYS A 564 -10.32 25.53 -22.46
CA LYS A 564 -11.11 26.71 -22.84
C LYS A 564 -10.73 27.13 -24.26
N LEU A 565 -11.70 27.15 -25.17
CA LEU A 565 -11.46 27.60 -26.52
C LEU A 565 -11.55 29.12 -26.61
N CYS A 566 -10.66 29.70 -27.42
CA CYS A 566 -10.68 31.13 -27.70
C CYS A 566 -11.43 31.39 -29.01
N PHE A 567 -11.72 32.67 -29.26
CA PHE A 567 -12.13 33.13 -30.57
C PHE A 567 -11.10 32.69 -31.64
N PRO A 568 -11.50 32.18 -32.82
CA PRO A 568 -12.87 32.19 -33.38
C PRO A 568 -13.72 30.94 -33.10
N TYR A 569 -13.20 29.94 -32.39
CA TYR A 569 -13.91 28.67 -32.16
C TYR A 569 -14.97 28.77 -31.07
N PHE A 570 -14.79 29.64 -30.07
CA PHE A 570 -15.59 29.72 -28.85
C PHE A 570 -17.12 29.70 -29.09
N GLY A 571 -17.62 30.51 -30.03
CA GLY A 571 -19.06 30.60 -30.30
C GLY A 571 -19.67 29.38 -31.00
N THR A 572 -18.84 28.50 -31.57
CA THR A 572 -19.31 27.36 -32.37
C THR A 572 -18.80 25.99 -31.92
N ALA A 573 -17.96 25.94 -30.89
CA ALA A 573 -17.45 24.69 -30.38
C ALA A 573 -18.50 23.89 -29.61
N LYS A 574 -18.40 22.56 -29.66
CA LYS A 574 -19.24 21.66 -28.85
C LYS A 574 -19.00 21.85 -27.35
N ILE A 575 -17.74 22.09 -26.98
CA ILE A 575 -17.30 22.26 -25.59
C ILE A 575 -16.43 23.54 -25.52
N PRO A 576 -17.05 24.72 -25.34
CA PRO A 576 -16.33 26.00 -25.42
C PRO A 576 -15.58 26.37 -24.12
N ASN A 577 -16.11 25.93 -22.98
CA ASN A 577 -15.57 26.20 -21.64
C ASN A 577 -14.90 24.94 -21.05
N ILE A 578 -14.07 25.14 -20.03
CA ILE A 578 -13.44 24.04 -19.28
C ILE A 578 -14.53 23.19 -18.65
N LYS A 579 -14.47 21.89 -18.91
CA LYS A 579 -15.38 20.88 -18.40
C LYS A 579 -14.63 19.57 -18.26
N LEU A 580 -15.01 18.73 -17.29
CA LEU A 580 -14.56 17.34 -17.25
C LEU A 580 -15.34 16.53 -18.30
N CYS A 581 -14.59 15.84 -19.15
CA CYS A 581 -15.08 15.08 -20.29
C CYS A 581 -14.50 13.67 -20.28
N ALA A 582 -15.14 12.78 -21.01
CA ALA A 582 -14.59 11.46 -21.27
C ALA A 582 -13.44 11.56 -22.29
N PHE A 583 -12.51 10.60 -22.29
CA PHE A 583 -11.45 10.54 -23.30
C PHE A 583 -12.03 10.48 -24.72
N SER A 584 -13.13 9.74 -24.90
CA SER A 584 -13.81 9.61 -26.19
C SER A 584 -14.41 10.93 -26.71
N GLU A 585 -14.64 11.92 -25.84
CA GLU A 585 -15.21 13.23 -26.18
C GLU A 585 -14.16 14.28 -26.55
N LEU A 586 -12.86 13.99 -26.36
CA LEU A 586 -11.76 14.94 -26.54
C LEU A 586 -10.82 14.52 -27.68
N ARG A 587 -10.28 15.51 -28.40
CA ARG A 587 -9.27 15.31 -29.44
C ARG A 587 -8.04 16.16 -29.17
N MET A 588 -6.92 15.74 -29.73
CA MET A 588 -5.63 16.43 -29.58
C MET A 588 -5.72 17.87 -30.11
N PRO A 589 -5.05 18.85 -29.47
CA PRO A 589 -5.09 20.25 -29.91
C PRO A 589 -4.67 20.48 -31.37
N ILE A 590 -3.77 19.66 -31.89
CA ILE A 590 -3.34 19.70 -33.30
C ILE A 590 -4.48 19.43 -34.28
N HIS A 591 -5.54 18.75 -33.84
CA HIS A 591 -6.70 18.39 -34.65
C HIS A 591 -7.91 19.29 -34.41
N ILE A 592 -7.74 20.42 -33.71
CA ILE A 592 -8.85 21.35 -33.44
C ILE A 592 -9.60 21.68 -34.72
N ASP A 593 -8.88 22.02 -35.79
CA ASP A 593 -9.38 22.40 -37.12
C ASP A 593 -10.17 21.28 -37.84
N LEU A 594 -10.18 20.06 -37.32
CA LEU A 594 -10.89 18.93 -37.94
C LEU A 594 -12.15 18.54 -37.17
N CYS A 595 -12.38 19.08 -35.97
CA CYS A 595 -13.41 18.53 -35.08
C CYS A 595 -14.01 19.47 -34.02
N TRP A 596 -13.70 20.77 -33.93
CA TRP A 596 -14.17 21.61 -32.80
C TRP A 596 -15.70 21.67 -32.64
N THR A 597 -16.48 21.45 -33.69
CA THR A 597 -17.95 21.39 -33.61
C THR A 597 -18.46 20.02 -33.15
N GLN A 598 -17.61 19.00 -33.11
CA GLN A 598 -17.97 17.60 -32.84
C GLN A 598 -17.35 17.03 -31.56
N ALA A 599 -16.20 17.56 -31.14
CA ALA A 599 -15.44 17.12 -29.96
C ALA A 599 -14.85 18.31 -29.20
N GLY A 600 -14.57 18.11 -27.91
CA GLY A 600 -13.75 19.04 -27.13
C GLY A 600 -12.26 18.82 -27.40
N ILE A 601 -11.43 19.70 -26.85
CA ILE A 601 -9.97 19.62 -26.99
C ILE A 601 -9.35 19.36 -25.62
N PHE A 602 -8.36 18.46 -25.56
CA PHE A 602 -7.62 18.21 -24.31
C PHE A 602 -7.05 19.51 -23.73
N HIS A 603 -7.19 19.69 -22.43
CA HIS A 603 -6.45 20.72 -21.70
C HIS A 603 -4.95 20.48 -21.81
N ASP A 604 -4.14 21.54 -21.86
CA ASP A 604 -2.70 21.45 -22.16
C ASP A 604 -1.93 20.54 -21.16
N ARG A 605 -2.42 20.45 -19.91
CA ARG A 605 -1.84 19.58 -18.86
C ARG A 605 -2.40 18.15 -18.82
N ALA A 606 -3.43 17.88 -19.61
CA ALA A 606 -4.08 16.57 -19.71
C ALA A 606 -3.91 15.95 -21.10
N ILE A 607 -2.96 16.45 -21.90
CA ILE A 607 -2.63 15.86 -23.20
C ILE A 607 -1.96 14.50 -22.97
N PRO A 608 -2.45 13.41 -23.59
CA PRO A 608 -1.80 12.11 -23.51
C PRO A 608 -0.36 12.16 -24.07
N PRO A 609 0.65 11.70 -23.32
CA PRO A 609 2.01 11.61 -23.84
C PRO A 609 2.16 10.45 -24.82
N ARG A 610 3.27 10.44 -25.58
CA ARG A 610 3.53 9.42 -26.60
C ARG A 610 3.50 7.99 -26.06
N THR A 611 3.93 7.76 -24.82
CA THR A 611 3.86 6.44 -24.16
C THR A 611 2.43 5.91 -24.05
N VAL A 612 1.47 6.79 -23.79
CA VAL A 612 0.04 6.44 -23.70
C VAL A 612 -0.56 6.28 -25.11
N LEU A 613 -0.17 7.13 -26.06
CA LEU A 613 -0.67 7.07 -27.44
C LEU A 613 -0.24 5.79 -28.17
N ILE A 614 0.94 5.24 -27.87
CA ILE A 614 1.39 3.94 -28.42
C ILE A 614 0.45 2.80 -27.99
N LEU A 615 -0.05 2.84 -26.76
CA LEU A 615 -0.96 1.82 -26.24
C LEU A 615 -2.42 2.06 -26.65
N TYR A 616 -2.80 3.33 -26.83
CA TYR A 616 -4.16 3.76 -27.15
C TYR A 616 -4.19 4.74 -28.32
N GLU A 617 -3.85 4.24 -29.52
CA GLU A 617 -3.77 5.05 -30.74
C GLU A 617 -5.09 5.77 -31.10
N GLU A 618 -6.22 5.24 -30.64
CA GLU A 618 -7.55 5.84 -30.83
C GLU A 618 -7.67 7.26 -30.25
N LEU A 619 -6.81 7.63 -29.29
CA LEU A 619 -6.79 8.97 -28.68
C LEU A 619 -6.08 10.01 -29.57
N GLU A 620 -5.17 9.57 -30.45
CA GLU A 620 -4.43 10.46 -31.35
C GLU A 620 -5.27 10.80 -32.59
N LYS A 621 -5.97 9.81 -33.14
CA LYS A 621 -6.66 9.92 -34.43
C LYS A 621 -8.04 10.56 -34.28
N VAL A 622 -8.43 11.40 -35.25
CA VAL A 622 -9.82 11.84 -35.39
C VAL A 622 -10.56 10.84 -36.28
N PRO A 623 -11.65 10.21 -35.79
CA PRO A 623 -12.45 9.31 -36.63
C PRO A 623 -12.98 10.00 -37.89
N ALA A 624 -12.98 9.28 -39.00
CA ALA A 624 -13.46 9.79 -40.28
C ALA A 624 -14.91 10.28 -40.22
N PHE A 625 -15.79 9.57 -39.49
CA PHE A 625 -17.19 9.96 -39.34
C PHE A 625 -17.34 11.29 -38.57
N GLU A 626 -16.50 11.56 -37.57
CA GLU A 626 -16.50 12.84 -36.85
C GLU A 626 -16.02 13.97 -37.75
N THR A 627 -14.98 13.70 -38.55
CA THR A 627 -14.46 14.66 -39.55
C THR A 627 -15.52 15.02 -40.59
N LEU A 628 -16.31 14.03 -41.04
CA LEU A 628 -17.44 14.26 -41.95
C LEU A 628 -18.56 15.06 -41.28
N ASN A 629 -18.99 14.66 -40.09
CA ASN A 629 -20.02 15.38 -39.32
C ASN A 629 -19.59 16.82 -39.01
N HIS A 630 -18.30 17.05 -38.82
CA HIS A 630 -17.74 18.36 -38.64
C HIS A 630 -17.93 19.25 -39.89
N LEU A 631 -17.63 18.72 -41.09
CA LEU A 631 -17.89 19.42 -42.34
C LEU A 631 -19.37 19.75 -42.55
N LEU A 632 -20.24 18.76 -42.30
CA LEU A 632 -21.70 18.92 -42.41
C LEU A 632 -22.20 20.02 -41.47
N GLU A 633 -21.70 20.03 -40.23
CA GLU A 633 -22.06 21.02 -39.22
C GLU A 633 -21.51 22.42 -39.58
N ILE A 634 -20.29 22.55 -40.09
CA ILE A 634 -19.78 23.82 -40.62
C ILE A 634 -20.73 24.37 -41.67
N LYS A 635 -21.11 23.54 -42.65
CA LYS A 635 -21.99 23.97 -43.74
C LYS A 635 -23.36 24.41 -43.20
N LYS A 636 -23.97 23.60 -42.35
CA LYS A 636 -25.26 23.91 -41.70
C LYS A 636 -25.21 25.24 -40.94
N ARG A 637 -24.11 25.51 -40.22
CA ARG A 637 -23.93 26.78 -39.51
C ARG A 637 -23.70 27.97 -40.42
N ILE A 638 -23.09 27.78 -41.59
CA ILE A 638 -23.02 28.82 -42.63
C ILE A 638 -24.44 29.13 -43.14
N GLU A 639 -25.24 28.11 -43.43
CA GLU A 639 -26.64 28.24 -43.87
C GLU A 639 -27.50 28.98 -42.81
N ASN A 640 -27.30 28.66 -41.54
CA ASN A 640 -28.01 29.28 -40.40
C ASN A 640 -27.47 30.65 -39.97
N ARG A 641 -26.40 31.17 -40.60
CA ARG A 641 -25.71 32.42 -40.19
C ARG A 641 -25.16 32.38 -38.75
N GLU A 642 -24.72 31.23 -38.28
CA GLU A 642 -24.09 31.05 -36.96
C GLU A 642 -22.57 31.25 -37.00
N LEU A 643 -21.99 31.38 -38.20
CA LEU A 643 -20.55 31.61 -38.45
C LEU A 643 -20.27 33.03 -38.97
N GLU A 644 -21.12 34.02 -38.66
CA GLU A 644 -20.97 35.41 -39.15
C GLU A 644 -19.62 36.03 -38.75
N ASP A 645 -19.13 35.75 -37.55
CA ASP A 645 -17.81 36.18 -37.10
C ASP A 645 -16.68 35.72 -38.03
N TRP A 646 -16.87 34.62 -38.75
CA TRP A 646 -15.87 34.05 -39.66
C TRP A 646 -15.86 34.73 -41.04
N ARG A 647 -16.76 35.68 -41.33
CA ARG A 647 -16.80 36.41 -42.61
C ARG A 647 -15.62 37.37 -42.80
N GLU A 648 -15.01 37.83 -41.71
CA GLU A 648 -13.82 38.71 -41.76
C GLU A 648 -12.70 38.12 -42.63
N PRO A 649 -11.97 38.91 -43.43
CA PRO A 649 -11.05 38.41 -44.46
C PRO A 649 -10.01 37.38 -43.97
N LEU A 650 -9.41 37.61 -42.81
CA LEU A 650 -8.42 36.71 -42.20
C LEU A 650 -9.05 35.38 -41.76
N ARG A 651 -10.21 35.43 -41.10
CA ARG A 651 -10.91 34.25 -40.59
C ARG A 651 -11.59 33.46 -41.70
N LYS A 652 -12.10 34.14 -42.72
CA LYS A 652 -12.58 33.53 -43.96
C LYS A 652 -11.46 32.78 -44.68
N LYS A 653 -10.23 33.31 -44.67
CA LYS A 653 -9.04 32.58 -45.18
C LYS A 653 -8.74 31.35 -44.33
N GLN A 654 -8.82 31.45 -43.00
CA GLN A 654 -8.65 30.31 -42.08
C GLN A 654 -9.72 29.23 -42.29
N LEU A 655 -11.00 29.59 -42.35
CA LEU A 655 -12.11 28.65 -42.62
C LEU A 655 -11.90 27.90 -43.95
N ARG A 656 -11.43 28.58 -45.00
CA ARG A 656 -11.08 27.93 -46.28
C ARG A 656 -9.93 26.94 -46.15
N LYS A 657 -8.89 27.26 -45.37
CA LYS A 657 -7.77 26.34 -45.12
C LYS A 657 -8.27 25.10 -44.38
N LEU A 658 -9.13 25.31 -43.41
CA LEU A 658 -9.72 24.30 -42.56
C LEU A 658 -10.61 23.34 -43.33
N ILE A 659 -11.56 23.85 -44.12
CA ILE A 659 -12.43 23.03 -44.99
C ILE A 659 -11.57 22.14 -45.91
N ARG A 660 -10.45 22.66 -46.43
CA ARG A 660 -9.50 21.84 -47.19
C ARG A 660 -8.78 20.80 -46.35
N GLY A 661 -8.42 21.12 -45.11
CA GLY A 661 -7.88 20.16 -44.15
C GLY A 661 -8.84 19.00 -43.90
N VAL A 662 -10.13 19.28 -43.80
CA VAL A 662 -11.18 18.25 -43.69
C VAL A 662 -11.21 17.36 -44.94
N TYR A 663 -11.19 17.94 -46.15
CA TYR A 663 -11.12 17.14 -47.38
C TYR A 663 -9.83 16.31 -47.48
N ALA A 664 -8.70 16.86 -47.06
CA ALA A 664 -7.43 16.14 -47.04
C ALA A 664 -7.52 14.92 -46.11
N ARG A 665 -8.05 15.10 -44.89
CA ARG A 665 -8.21 14.01 -43.94
C ARG A 665 -9.15 12.92 -44.45
N LEU A 666 -10.29 13.29 -45.04
CA LEU A 666 -11.21 12.31 -45.64
C LEU A 666 -10.57 11.56 -46.82
N ASN A 667 -9.73 12.23 -47.62
CA ASN A 667 -9.00 11.60 -48.71
C ASN A 667 -7.89 10.65 -48.21
N GLU A 668 -7.19 10.99 -47.12
CA GLU A 668 -6.25 10.09 -46.45
C GLU A 668 -6.96 8.84 -45.91
N GLU A 669 -8.09 8.99 -45.23
CA GLU A 669 -8.90 7.87 -44.71
C GLU A 669 -9.42 6.96 -45.82
N LEU A 670 -9.77 7.53 -46.98
CA LEU A 670 -10.13 6.75 -48.16
C LEU A 670 -8.96 5.87 -48.65
N ILE A 671 -7.72 6.37 -48.59
CA ILE A 671 -6.52 5.62 -48.99
C ILE A 671 -6.24 4.53 -47.96
N LEU A 672 -6.19 4.89 -46.68
CA LEU A 672 -5.92 3.97 -45.57
C LEU A 672 -6.96 2.85 -45.50
N SER A 673 -8.24 3.16 -45.66
CA SER A 673 -9.31 2.14 -45.63
C SER A 673 -9.19 1.12 -46.77
N LYS A 674 -8.66 1.51 -47.93
CA LYS A 674 -8.33 0.56 -49.02
C LYS A 674 -7.17 -0.35 -48.65
N GLU A 675 -6.14 0.19 -48.00
CA GLU A 675 -4.96 -0.56 -47.57
C GLU A 675 -5.30 -1.57 -46.46
N ILE A 676 -6.17 -1.20 -45.52
CA ILE A 676 -6.63 -2.07 -44.43
C ILE A 676 -7.46 -3.24 -44.98
N GLY A 677 -8.31 -2.99 -45.98
CA GLY A 677 -9.05 -4.01 -46.70
C GLY A 677 -10.54 -3.71 -46.90
N THR A 678 -11.22 -4.63 -47.59
CA THR A 678 -12.58 -4.43 -48.12
C THR A 678 -13.61 -4.04 -47.07
N LEU A 679 -13.54 -4.58 -45.85
CA LEU A 679 -14.49 -4.28 -44.78
C LEU A 679 -14.40 -2.81 -44.34
N ALA A 680 -13.19 -2.34 -44.03
CA ALA A 680 -12.93 -0.97 -43.59
C ALA A 680 -13.28 0.04 -44.71
N TYR A 681 -12.95 -0.31 -45.95
CA TYR A 681 -13.32 0.48 -47.13
C TYR A 681 -14.83 0.64 -47.27
N ASN A 682 -15.60 -0.46 -47.19
CA ASN A 682 -17.05 -0.43 -47.32
C ASN A 682 -17.71 0.32 -46.16
N GLU A 683 -17.18 0.20 -44.94
CA GLU A 683 -17.68 0.95 -43.79
C GLU A 683 -17.46 2.45 -43.96
N PHE A 684 -16.27 2.87 -44.38
CA PHE A 684 -15.96 4.27 -44.69
C PHE A 684 -16.93 4.82 -45.76
N LEU A 685 -17.10 4.10 -46.87
CA LEU A 685 -18.02 4.51 -47.94
C LEU A 685 -19.47 4.57 -47.47
N ARG A 686 -19.93 3.62 -46.63
CA ARG A 686 -21.29 3.64 -46.07
C ARG A 686 -21.51 4.90 -45.24
N ASN A 687 -20.56 5.26 -44.38
CA ASN A 687 -20.65 6.46 -43.55
C ASN A 687 -20.59 7.74 -44.39
N LEU A 688 -19.72 7.77 -45.40
CA LEU A 688 -19.59 8.88 -46.35
C LEU A 688 -20.90 9.09 -47.13
N ASN A 689 -21.45 8.03 -47.72
CA ASN A 689 -22.70 8.08 -48.49
C ASN A 689 -23.90 8.48 -47.64
N LYS A 690 -23.94 8.04 -46.37
CA LYS A 690 -24.98 8.47 -45.43
C LYS A 690 -24.94 9.99 -45.21
N GLY A 691 -23.77 10.55 -44.88
CA GLY A 691 -23.62 11.99 -44.68
C GLY A 691 -23.90 12.82 -45.94
N LEU A 692 -23.50 12.31 -47.12
CA LEU A 692 -23.79 12.95 -48.41
C LEU A 692 -25.27 12.88 -48.79
N SER A 693 -26.02 11.88 -48.31
CA SER A 693 -27.47 11.80 -48.51
C SER A 693 -28.19 12.89 -47.70
N ASP A 694 -27.73 13.15 -46.47
CA ASP A 694 -28.28 14.21 -45.61
C ASP A 694 -27.94 15.62 -46.13
N CYS A 695 -26.74 15.81 -46.69
CA CYS A 695 -26.31 17.09 -47.24
C CYS A 695 -25.52 16.91 -48.56
N PRO A 696 -26.18 16.80 -49.72
CA PRO A 696 -25.51 16.47 -50.98
C PRO A 696 -24.55 17.56 -51.44
N LYS A 697 -24.87 18.84 -51.22
CA LYS A 697 -24.04 19.98 -51.63
C LYS A 697 -22.93 20.28 -50.60
N VAL A 698 -21.99 19.36 -50.37
CA VAL A 698 -20.97 19.51 -49.31
C VAL A 698 -19.58 19.93 -49.82
N PHE A 699 -19.36 19.95 -51.13
CA PHE A 699 -18.05 20.27 -51.70
C PHE A 699 -17.96 21.74 -52.11
N PHE A 700 -17.07 22.48 -51.44
CA PHE A 700 -16.86 23.89 -51.66
C PHE A 700 -16.00 24.14 -52.92
N ASN A 701 -16.65 24.39 -54.05
CA ASN A 701 -16.07 24.57 -55.38
C ASN A 701 -15.93 26.05 -55.75
N GLY A 702 -15.21 26.86 -54.96
CA GLY A 702 -15.07 28.29 -55.25
C GLY A 702 -14.09 29.07 -54.37
N LYS A 703 -14.35 30.38 -54.24
CA LYS A 703 -13.51 31.37 -53.54
C LYS A 703 -14.09 31.82 -52.20
N ASP A 704 -15.40 31.79 -52.02
CA ASP A 704 -16.13 32.24 -50.82
C ASP A 704 -17.00 31.13 -50.20
N PRO A 705 -16.65 30.58 -49.02
CA PRO A 705 -17.46 29.54 -48.37
C PRO A 705 -18.83 30.04 -47.87
N PHE A 706 -19.08 31.35 -47.78
CA PHE A 706 -20.39 31.90 -47.40
C PHE A 706 -21.33 32.10 -48.59
N ASP A 707 -20.84 31.90 -49.82
CA ASP A 707 -21.67 31.84 -51.02
C ASP A 707 -22.16 30.40 -51.21
N LEU A 708 -23.42 30.15 -50.85
CA LEU A 708 -24.04 28.83 -50.91
C LEU A 708 -24.08 28.25 -52.33
N ASN A 709 -24.01 29.08 -53.38
CA ASN A 709 -23.99 28.61 -54.77
C ASN A 709 -22.67 27.94 -55.14
N GLN A 710 -21.60 28.20 -54.39
CA GLN A 710 -20.28 27.59 -54.56
C GLN A 710 -20.17 26.21 -53.90
N TRP A 711 -21.16 25.81 -53.09
CA TRP A 711 -21.25 24.46 -52.54
C TRP A 711 -21.98 23.56 -53.53
N LYS A 712 -21.27 22.56 -54.04
CA LYS A 712 -21.74 21.66 -55.09
C LYS A 712 -21.83 20.22 -54.57
N ALA A 713 -22.71 19.45 -55.19
CA ALA A 713 -22.71 18.00 -55.03
C ALA A 713 -21.58 17.38 -55.85
N ALA A 714 -20.99 16.28 -55.39
CA ALA A 714 -19.91 15.62 -56.14
C ALA A 714 -20.36 15.20 -57.54
N LYS A 715 -21.59 14.66 -57.70
CA LYS A 715 -22.18 14.32 -59.00
C LYS A 715 -22.31 15.47 -60.01
N ASN A 716 -22.22 16.71 -59.53
CA ASN A 716 -22.27 17.91 -60.35
C ASN A 716 -20.87 18.40 -60.78
N LEU A 717 -19.80 17.74 -60.33
CA LEU A 717 -18.43 18.15 -60.59
C LEU A 717 -17.79 17.29 -61.69
N VAL A 718 -17.10 17.94 -62.62
CA VAL A 718 -16.43 17.27 -63.75
C VAL A 718 -14.94 17.63 -63.80
N PHE A 719 -14.09 16.59 -63.80
CA PHE A 719 -12.65 16.71 -64.00
C PHE A 719 -12.29 16.81 -65.49
N ASN A 720 -11.14 17.43 -65.77
CA ASN A 720 -10.54 17.60 -67.10
C ASN A 720 -11.39 18.46 -68.05
N VAL A 721 -12.11 19.43 -67.51
CA VAL A 721 -12.81 20.47 -68.27
C VAL A 721 -12.33 21.82 -67.77
N LYS A 722 -12.14 22.79 -68.68
CA LYS A 722 -11.70 24.15 -68.36
C LYS A 722 -12.85 24.97 -67.79
N ASP A 723 -13.98 24.97 -68.52
CA ASP A 723 -15.19 25.74 -68.20
C ASP A 723 -16.36 24.85 -67.78
N ASP A 724 -17.40 25.47 -67.22
CA ASP A 724 -18.62 24.75 -66.84
C ASP A 724 -19.32 24.21 -68.10
N LEU A 725 -19.71 22.93 -68.10
CA LEU A 725 -20.42 22.33 -69.22
C LEU A 725 -21.89 22.79 -69.25
N THR A 726 -22.50 22.93 -68.07
CA THR A 726 -23.84 23.50 -67.87
C THR A 726 -23.92 24.15 -66.48
N ASN A 727 -25.01 24.87 -66.18
CA ASN A 727 -25.29 25.39 -64.83
C ASN A 727 -25.26 24.30 -63.74
N ASN A 728 -25.50 23.04 -64.10
CA ASN A 728 -25.52 21.90 -63.18
C ASN A 728 -24.22 21.09 -63.17
N LEU A 729 -23.51 20.99 -64.30
CA LEU A 729 -22.25 20.27 -64.45
C LEU A 729 -21.10 21.27 -64.56
N VAL A 730 -20.42 21.49 -63.44
CA VAL A 730 -19.41 22.54 -63.27
C VAL A 730 -18.00 21.96 -63.20
N SER A 731 -17.03 22.72 -63.68
CA SER A 731 -15.63 22.31 -63.66
C SER A 731 -15.10 22.27 -62.22
N VAL A 732 -14.22 21.31 -61.94
CA VAL A 732 -13.59 21.21 -60.62
C VAL A 732 -12.61 22.36 -60.44
N HIS A 733 -12.89 23.23 -59.46
CA HIS A 733 -12.04 24.34 -59.07
C HIS A 733 -10.64 23.84 -58.68
N SER A 734 -9.60 24.58 -59.06
CA SER A 734 -8.19 24.17 -58.93
C SER A 734 -7.81 23.64 -57.54
N LYS A 735 -8.36 24.24 -56.48
CA LYS A 735 -8.08 23.87 -55.08
C LYS A 735 -8.75 22.58 -54.60
N LEU A 736 -9.72 22.04 -55.34
CA LEU A 736 -10.33 20.74 -55.11
C LEU A 736 -9.70 19.63 -55.97
N LYS A 737 -8.94 19.98 -57.02
CA LYS A 737 -8.38 19.01 -57.97
C LYS A 737 -7.51 17.93 -57.30
N GLN A 738 -6.79 18.30 -56.22
CA GLN A 738 -5.96 17.38 -55.45
C GLN A 738 -6.73 16.25 -54.73
N PHE A 739 -8.04 16.41 -54.54
CA PHE A 739 -8.91 15.42 -53.90
C PHE A 739 -9.68 14.57 -54.92
N LYS A 740 -9.10 14.35 -56.11
CA LYS A 740 -9.73 13.65 -57.24
C LYS A 740 -10.32 12.30 -56.85
N ASN A 741 -9.57 11.47 -56.13
CA ASN A 741 -10.02 10.13 -55.76
C ASN A 741 -11.26 10.18 -54.86
N LEU A 742 -11.25 11.03 -53.83
CA LEU A 742 -12.41 11.25 -52.96
C LEU A 742 -13.64 11.70 -53.74
N LEU A 743 -13.47 12.71 -54.60
CA LEU A 743 -14.58 13.29 -55.38
C LEU A 743 -15.19 12.28 -56.36
N LEU A 744 -14.36 11.48 -57.04
CA LEU A 744 -14.82 10.41 -57.94
C LEU A 744 -15.62 9.34 -57.17
N GLN A 745 -15.17 8.94 -55.98
CA GLN A 745 -15.94 7.99 -55.14
C GLN A 745 -17.27 8.57 -54.67
N CYS A 746 -17.37 9.89 -54.54
CA CYS A 746 -18.61 10.59 -54.19
C CYS A 746 -19.53 10.86 -55.40
N GLY A 747 -19.15 10.40 -56.61
CA GLY A 747 -19.96 10.52 -57.83
C GLY A 747 -19.51 11.59 -58.83
N ALA A 748 -18.38 12.29 -58.59
CA ALA A 748 -17.83 13.19 -59.61
C ALA A 748 -17.45 12.43 -60.88
N LYS A 749 -17.54 13.11 -62.02
CA LYS A 749 -17.24 12.53 -63.34
C LYS A 749 -15.88 13.01 -63.82
N SER A 750 -15.22 12.21 -64.66
CA SER A 750 -13.96 12.60 -65.31
C SER A 750 -14.10 12.47 -66.80
N PHE A 751 -14.00 13.59 -67.53
CA PHE A 751 -13.89 13.53 -68.97
C PHE A 751 -12.54 12.92 -69.36
N LYS A 752 -12.56 11.95 -70.26
CA LYS A 752 -11.39 11.31 -70.83
C LYS A 752 -11.52 11.36 -72.35
N LEU A 753 -10.53 11.93 -73.01
CA LEU A 753 -10.45 11.83 -74.46
C LEU A 753 -10.12 10.38 -74.87
N PRO A 754 -10.62 9.91 -76.02
CA PRO A 754 -10.27 8.60 -76.54
C PRO A 754 -8.75 8.50 -76.74
N SER A 755 -8.16 7.35 -76.39
CA SER A 755 -6.79 7.03 -76.80
C SER A 755 -6.80 6.60 -78.26
N LEU A 756 -6.13 7.36 -79.12
CA LEU A 756 -5.83 6.91 -80.48
C LEU A 756 -4.64 5.96 -80.40
N SER A 757 -4.76 4.76 -80.97
CA SER A 757 -3.60 3.98 -81.37
C SER A 757 -2.95 4.77 -82.51
N ILE A 758 -2.01 5.64 -82.14
CA ILE A 758 -1.11 6.26 -83.12
C ILE A 758 -0.41 5.08 -83.76
N SER A 759 -0.80 4.75 -84.99
CA SER A 759 0.10 4.03 -85.88
C SER A 759 1.34 4.92 -85.92
N ASN A 760 2.40 4.53 -85.20
CA ASN A 760 3.72 5.10 -85.42
C ASN A 760 3.83 5.23 -86.93
N PRO A 761 4.11 6.42 -87.47
CA PRO A 761 4.11 6.61 -88.92
C PRO A 761 4.91 5.47 -89.50
N THR A 762 4.23 4.64 -90.30
CA THR A 762 4.87 3.59 -91.08
C THR A 762 5.67 4.31 -92.14
N SER A 763 6.80 4.85 -91.73
CA SER A 763 7.84 5.38 -92.58
C SER A 763 9.11 5.41 -91.74
N VAL A 764 9.72 4.23 -91.65
CA VAL A 764 11.18 4.11 -91.56
C VAL A 764 11.87 4.97 -92.66
N ALA A 765 11.12 5.44 -93.67
CA ALA A 765 11.53 6.49 -94.61
C ALA A 765 11.57 7.94 -94.06
N ALA A 766 10.75 8.34 -93.07
CA ALA A 766 10.75 9.73 -92.56
C ALA A 766 11.87 9.99 -91.54
N VAL A 767 12.22 9.00 -90.71
CA VAL A 767 13.33 9.13 -89.76
C VAL A 767 14.70 9.13 -90.46
N VAL A 768 14.79 8.55 -91.66
CA VAL A 768 16.01 8.56 -92.48
C VAL A 768 16.24 9.91 -93.19
N GLN A 769 15.22 10.79 -93.33
CA GLN A 769 15.40 12.11 -93.94
C GLN A 769 15.88 13.22 -93.00
N ILE A 770 15.88 13.00 -91.67
CA ILE A 770 16.30 14.04 -90.72
C ILE A 770 17.83 14.25 -90.73
N GLN A 771 18.60 13.26 -91.19
CA GLN A 771 20.06 13.28 -91.09
C GLN A 771 20.81 13.76 -92.36
N ASN A 772 20.11 14.08 -93.44
CA ASN A 772 20.70 14.70 -94.65
C ASN A 772 19.82 15.87 -95.11
N ARG A 773 19.85 17.00 -94.38
CA ARG A 773 19.28 18.25 -94.91
C ARG A 773 20.26 18.83 -95.92
N ASP A 774 19.81 18.96 -97.16
CA ASP A 774 20.52 19.75 -98.15
C ASP A 774 20.38 21.24 -97.76
N PRO A 775 21.50 21.97 -97.51
CA PRO A 775 21.49 23.40 -97.16
C PRO A 775 20.67 24.26 -98.12
N VAL A 776 20.50 23.81 -99.37
CA VAL A 776 19.70 24.47 -100.39
C VAL A 776 18.23 24.61 -99.95
N PHE A 777 17.60 23.56 -99.42
CA PHE A 777 16.19 23.65 -98.99
C PHE A 777 15.99 24.53 -97.77
N GLU A 778 16.96 24.59 -96.84
CA GLU A 778 16.88 25.50 -95.70
C GLU A 778 16.99 26.96 -96.11
N ASN A 779 17.88 27.29 -97.05
CA ASN A 779 18.00 28.64 -97.58
C ASN A 779 16.76 29.03 -98.41
N LEU A 780 16.22 28.12 -99.22
CA LEU A 780 14.96 28.34 -99.94
C LEU A 780 13.76 28.55 -99.00
N CYS A 781 13.70 27.87 -97.85
CA CYS A 781 12.66 28.07 -96.85
C CYS A 781 12.69 29.48 -96.23
N LYS A 782 13.89 30.05 -95.98
CA LYS A 782 14.04 31.42 -95.44
C LYS A 782 13.48 32.49 -96.36
N LEU A 783 13.39 32.22 -97.66
CA LEU A 783 12.80 33.14 -98.64
C LEU A 783 11.27 33.24 -98.52
N LEU A 784 10.63 32.30 -97.83
CA LEU A 784 9.18 32.31 -97.59
C LEU A 784 8.78 33.20 -96.40
N ASP A 785 9.73 33.60 -95.56
CA ASP A 785 9.50 34.48 -94.41
C ASP A 785 9.23 35.93 -94.85
N PRO A 786 8.40 36.69 -94.14
CA PRO A 786 8.14 38.09 -94.47
C PRO A 786 9.44 38.93 -94.49
N PRO A 787 9.51 39.99 -95.32
CA PRO A 787 10.66 40.89 -95.39
C PRO A 787 11.04 41.44 -94.01
N SER A 788 12.34 41.36 -93.66
CA SER A 788 12.85 41.95 -92.42
C SER A 788 12.64 43.46 -92.44
N LYS A 789 12.31 44.03 -91.28
CA LYS A 789 12.22 45.50 -91.10
C LYS A 789 13.61 46.16 -91.04
N ASP A 790 14.70 45.40 -90.94
CA ASP A 790 16.07 45.92 -90.95
C ASP A 790 16.52 46.23 -92.39
N PRO A 791 16.83 47.50 -92.73
CA PRO A 791 17.25 47.90 -94.06
C PRO A 791 18.48 47.14 -94.60
N ARG A 792 19.41 46.72 -93.73
CA ARG A 792 20.67 46.06 -94.14
C ARG A 792 20.47 44.62 -94.61
N VAL A 793 19.41 43.96 -94.14
CA VAL A 793 19.03 42.60 -94.55
C VAL A 793 18.21 42.64 -95.84
N ARG A 794 17.58 43.78 -96.14
CA ARG A 794 16.72 43.97 -97.31
C ARG A 794 17.49 43.93 -98.63
N ASP A 795 18.64 44.60 -98.70
CA ASP A 795 19.45 44.69 -99.94
C ASP A 795 20.06 43.34 -100.35
N GLN A 796 20.43 42.47 -99.39
CA GLN A 796 20.87 41.09 -99.70
C GLN A 796 19.72 40.19 -100.16
N ARG A 797 18.50 40.47 -99.68
CA ARG A 797 17.31 39.67 -99.97
C ARG A 797 16.70 39.99 -101.34
N GLU A 798 16.85 41.22 -101.84
CA GLU A 798 16.35 41.61 -103.16
C GLU A 798 16.94 40.76 -104.29
N SER A 799 18.24 40.44 -104.24
CA SER A 799 18.87 39.53 -105.22
C SER A 799 18.44 38.07 -105.09
N GLU A 800 18.04 37.62 -103.90
CA GLU A 800 17.56 36.26 -103.66
C GLU A 800 16.06 36.11 -104.03
N GLU A 801 15.28 37.20 -103.93
CA GLU A 801 13.87 37.25 -104.35
C GLU A 801 13.69 37.12 -105.85
N GLU A 802 14.72 37.39 -106.67
CA GLU A 802 14.69 37.13 -108.13
C GLU A 802 14.51 35.63 -108.47
N LEU A 803 14.81 34.74 -107.51
CA LEU A 803 14.59 33.29 -107.64
C LEU A 803 13.12 32.89 -107.42
N LEU A 804 12.27 33.82 -106.99
CA LEU A 804 10.86 33.60 -106.69
C LEU A 804 10.00 34.13 -107.84
N ASP A 805 9.39 33.22 -108.59
CA ASP A 805 8.70 33.50 -109.84
C ASP A 805 7.19 33.26 -109.77
N THR A 806 6.66 33.09 -108.56
CA THR A 806 5.23 33.03 -108.26
C THR A 806 4.88 33.79 -107.00
N VAL A 807 3.74 34.47 -107.02
CA VAL A 807 3.21 35.27 -105.93
C VAL A 807 1.79 34.83 -105.63
N PHE A 808 1.55 34.34 -104.42
CA PHE A 808 0.22 34.09 -103.91
C PHE A 808 -0.31 35.32 -103.17
N HIS A 809 -1.56 35.68 -103.44
CA HIS A 809 -2.27 36.74 -102.73
C HIS A 809 -3.19 36.12 -101.67
N ILE A 810 -2.82 36.23 -100.39
CA ILE A 810 -3.51 35.62 -99.24
C ILE A 810 -3.90 36.73 -98.25
N ARG A 811 -5.21 36.97 -98.06
CA ARG A 811 -5.74 38.03 -97.18
C ARG A 811 -4.99 39.38 -97.31
N GLY A 812 -4.73 39.82 -98.54
CA GLY A 812 -4.02 41.08 -98.83
C GLY A 812 -2.51 41.07 -98.63
N GLN A 813 -1.92 39.95 -98.19
CA GLN A 813 -0.47 39.75 -98.16
C GLN A 813 0.02 38.99 -99.40
N GLU A 814 1.15 39.42 -99.94
CA GLU A 814 1.85 38.70 -100.99
C GLU A 814 2.83 37.68 -100.38
N VAL A 815 2.72 36.43 -100.83
CA VAL A 815 3.64 35.34 -100.46
C VAL A 815 4.33 34.86 -101.72
N LYS A 816 5.60 35.23 -101.89
CA LYS A 816 6.43 34.85 -103.03
C LYS A 816 7.02 33.44 -102.85
N THR A 817 7.14 32.68 -103.93
CA THR A 817 7.62 31.29 -103.93
C THR A 817 8.13 30.88 -105.32
N SER A 818 8.71 29.68 -105.43
CA SER A 818 9.26 29.15 -106.68
C SER A 818 8.36 28.08 -107.29
N ARG A 819 8.01 28.24 -108.56
CA ARG A 819 7.19 27.28 -109.34
C ARG A 819 7.81 25.90 -109.41
N PHE A 820 9.13 25.84 -109.55
CA PHE A 820 9.85 24.58 -109.64
C PHE A 820 9.76 23.78 -108.35
N VAL A 821 9.91 24.44 -107.20
CA VAL A 821 9.82 23.76 -105.90
C VAL A 821 8.38 23.27 -105.64
N LEU A 822 7.37 24.08 -106.00
CA LEU A 822 5.97 23.69 -105.92
C LEU A 822 5.65 22.50 -106.83
N ALA A 823 6.06 22.54 -108.09
CA ALA A 823 5.85 21.48 -109.06
C ALA A 823 6.55 20.18 -108.64
N PHE A 824 7.74 20.27 -108.04
CA PHE A 824 8.45 19.09 -107.53
C PHE A 824 7.75 18.46 -106.32
N SER A 825 7.04 19.27 -105.53
CA SER A 825 6.54 18.86 -104.21
C SER A 825 5.05 18.53 -104.19
N CYS A 826 4.29 18.96 -105.20
CA CYS A 826 2.84 18.79 -105.27
C CYS A 826 2.38 18.45 -106.70
N PRO A 827 1.68 17.32 -106.90
CA PRO A 827 1.17 16.93 -108.22
C PRO A 827 0.22 17.95 -108.86
N HIS A 828 -0.54 18.69 -108.04
CA HIS A 828 -1.42 19.76 -108.52
C HIS A 828 -0.61 20.87 -109.21
N PHE A 829 0.44 21.36 -108.56
CA PHE A 829 1.31 22.40 -109.14
C PHE A 829 2.14 21.87 -110.30
N TYR A 830 2.57 20.60 -110.28
CA TYR A 830 3.24 19.98 -111.43
C TYR A 830 2.36 20.04 -112.68
N LYS A 831 1.10 19.64 -112.55
CA LYS A 831 0.12 19.71 -113.65
C LYS A 831 -0.11 21.16 -114.09
N ALA A 832 -0.24 22.10 -113.16
CA ALA A 832 -0.45 23.51 -113.48
C ALA A 832 0.72 24.10 -114.31
N VAL A 833 1.97 23.79 -113.94
CA VAL A 833 3.17 24.32 -114.60
C VAL A 833 3.51 23.61 -115.92
N THR A 834 3.09 22.34 -116.09
CA THR A 834 3.37 21.55 -117.31
C THR A 834 2.25 21.56 -118.34
N SER A 835 1.03 21.87 -117.93
CA SER A 835 -0.10 22.05 -118.84
C SER A 835 -0.04 23.45 -119.45
N LYS A 836 -0.45 23.65 -120.71
CA LYS A 836 -0.35 24.92 -121.46
C LYS A 836 -1.21 26.09 -120.92
N PHE A 837 -1.46 26.14 -119.61
CA PHE A 837 -2.11 27.24 -118.92
C PHE A 837 -1.15 28.42 -118.73
N LYS A 838 -1.67 29.56 -118.27
CA LYS A 838 -0.84 30.75 -117.95
C LYS A 838 0.28 30.38 -116.98
N GLU A 839 0.01 29.39 -116.14
CA GLU A 839 0.91 28.87 -115.13
C GLU A 839 2.21 28.26 -115.71
N SER A 840 2.19 27.85 -116.99
CA SER A 840 3.35 27.29 -117.70
C SER A 840 4.25 28.32 -118.38
N ASN A 841 3.88 29.61 -118.36
CA ASN A 841 4.69 30.66 -118.99
C ASN A 841 5.90 31.04 -118.12
N MET A 842 7.06 30.43 -118.38
CA MET A 842 8.30 30.66 -117.64
C MET A 842 8.91 32.07 -117.82
N LYS A 843 8.37 32.91 -118.73
CA LYS A 843 8.89 34.27 -118.97
C LYS A 843 8.28 35.35 -118.07
N GLU A 844 7.22 35.03 -117.36
CA GLU A 844 6.48 35.97 -116.51
C GLU A 844 6.41 35.46 -115.07
N ILE A 845 6.35 36.41 -114.13
CA ILE A 845 5.98 36.12 -112.73
C ILE A 845 4.49 35.84 -112.69
N ILE A 846 4.10 34.75 -112.03
CA ILE A 846 2.70 34.36 -111.94
C ILE A 846 2.10 34.88 -110.65
N HIS A 847 0.96 35.54 -110.75
CA HIS A 847 0.15 35.93 -109.61
C HIS A 847 -1.03 34.98 -109.48
N ILE A 848 -1.05 34.22 -108.38
CA ILE A 848 -2.13 33.27 -108.07
C ILE A 848 -3.00 33.88 -106.99
N LYS A 849 -4.29 34.02 -107.29
CA LYS A 849 -5.33 34.27 -106.29
C LYS A 849 -5.99 32.93 -106.01
N LEU A 850 -6.12 32.56 -104.74
CA LEU A 850 -6.96 31.43 -104.37
C LEU A 850 -8.41 31.74 -104.78
N GLN A 851 -9.20 30.72 -105.11
CA GLN A 851 -10.59 30.92 -105.51
C GLN A 851 -11.36 31.71 -104.44
N GLU A 852 -12.31 32.56 -104.85
CA GLU A 852 -13.21 33.29 -103.93
C GLU A 852 -13.87 32.28 -102.97
N GLY A 853 -13.75 32.53 -101.66
CA GLY A 853 -14.15 31.61 -100.59
C GLY A 853 -13.00 30.81 -99.98
N ALA A 854 -11.98 30.39 -100.74
CA ALA A 854 -10.81 29.69 -100.19
C ALA A 854 -9.68 30.64 -99.74
N ALA A 855 -9.58 31.81 -100.37
CA ALA A 855 -8.57 32.84 -100.09
C ALA A 855 -8.81 33.59 -98.76
N ASP A 856 -10.08 33.74 -98.39
CA ASP A 856 -10.49 34.53 -97.22
C ASP A 856 -10.47 33.70 -95.94
N ASP A 857 -10.39 32.37 -96.04
CA ASP A 857 -10.48 31.46 -94.88
C ASP A 857 -9.11 31.06 -94.31
N VAL A 858 -8.00 31.26 -95.04
CA VAL A 858 -6.65 30.82 -94.61
C VAL A 858 -5.80 31.97 -94.07
N HIS A 859 -5.19 31.79 -92.91
CA HIS A 859 -4.24 32.77 -92.36
C HIS A 859 -2.91 32.78 -93.16
N PRO A 860 -2.30 33.96 -93.44
CA PRO A 860 -1.05 34.04 -94.19
C PRO A 860 0.09 33.20 -93.60
N ASP A 861 0.18 33.10 -92.27
CA ASP A 861 1.21 32.30 -91.61
C ASP A 861 0.96 30.80 -91.75
N SER A 862 -0.31 30.36 -91.71
CA SER A 862 -0.69 28.97 -92.04
C SER A 862 -0.29 28.62 -93.48
N PHE A 863 -0.48 29.56 -94.42
CA PHE A 863 -0.07 29.38 -95.81
C PHE A 863 1.47 29.30 -95.96
N ARG A 864 2.23 30.09 -95.20
CA ARG A 864 3.71 29.99 -95.16
C ARG A 864 4.16 28.65 -94.59
N VAL A 865 3.51 28.14 -93.55
CA VAL A 865 3.79 26.80 -93.00
C VAL A 865 3.52 25.72 -94.04
N PHE A 866 2.41 25.83 -94.78
CA PHE A 866 2.10 24.93 -95.89
C PHE A 866 3.19 24.92 -96.96
N LEU A 867 3.66 26.10 -97.39
CA LEU A 867 4.75 26.21 -98.38
C LEU A 867 6.07 25.64 -97.83
N LYS A 868 6.42 25.93 -96.58
CA LYS A 868 7.61 25.37 -95.93
C LYS A 868 7.56 23.85 -95.86
N TRP A 869 6.39 23.27 -95.59
CA TRP A 869 6.19 21.83 -95.62
C TRP A 869 6.40 21.25 -97.03
N LEU A 870 5.89 21.90 -98.08
CA LEU A 870 6.19 21.52 -99.46
C LEU A 870 7.69 21.58 -99.76
N TYR A 871 8.39 22.58 -99.21
CA TYR A 871 9.84 22.72 -99.29
C TYR A 871 10.61 21.72 -98.40
N LYS A 872 9.93 20.66 -97.92
CA LYS A 872 10.48 19.57 -97.10
C LYS A 872 10.89 19.95 -95.69
N LYS A 873 10.44 21.11 -95.19
CA LYS A 873 10.56 21.43 -93.76
C LYS A 873 9.56 20.59 -92.95
N PRO A 874 9.99 19.94 -91.85
CA PRO A 874 9.07 19.24 -90.97
C PRO A 874 7.94 20.14 -90.49
N LEU A 875 6.71 19.63 -90.51
CA LEU A 875 5.51 20.40 -90.15
C LEU A 875 5.63 21.03 -88.76
N GLU A 876 6.16 20.29 -87.79
CA GLU A 876 6.33 20.78 -86.43
C GLU A 876 7.32 21.94 -86.32
N GLU A 877 8.45 21.86 -87.03
CA GLU A 877 9.45 22.92 -87.05
C GLU A 877 8.89 24.18 -87.72
N ALA A 878 8.17 24.03 -88.84
CA ALA A 878 7.52 25.14 -89.51
C ALA A 878 6.44 25.80 -88.63
N MET A 879 5.65 25.00 -87.90
CA MET A 879 4.60 25.50 -87.01
C MET A 879 5.17 26.24 -85.79
N ASN A 880 6.32 25.81 -85.26
CA ASN A 880 6.98 26.46 -84.13
C ASN A 880 7.51 27.87 -84.44
N GLU A 881 7.60 28.23 -85.73
CA GLU A 881 8.01 29.58 -86.16
C GLU A 881 6.88 30.61 -86.03
N ILE A 882 5.66 30.18 -85.74
CA ILE A 882 4.53 31.07 -85.47
C ILE A 882 4.49 31.36 -83.97
N PRO A 883 4.88 32.57 -83.52
CA PRO A 883 4.89 32.91 -82.11
C PRO A 883 3.46 33.13 -81.60
N TYR A 884 3.05 32.35 -80.59
CA TYR A 884 1.85 32.68 -79.82
C TYR A 884 2.12 33.89 -78.93
N ASN A 885 1.41 35.00 -79.17
CA ASN A 885 1.53 36.21 -78.35
C ASN A 885 0.18 36.59 -77.71
N PRO A 886 0.02 36.38 -76.38
CA PRO A 886 -1.25 36.64 -75.69
C PRO A 886 -1.58 38.13 -75.51
N SER A 887 -0.74 39.08 -75.96
CA SER A 887 -0.89 40.52 -75.70
C SER A 887 -1.35 41.38 -76.89
N ILE A 888 -1.46 40.83 -78.11
CA ILE A 888 -1.72 41.60 -79.34
C ILE A 888 -3.16 41.47 -79.87
N ASN A 889 -3.93 40.48 -79.40
CA ASN A 889 -5.30 40.27 -79.89
C ASN A 889 -6.30 41.05 -79.04
N ASP A 890 -6.62 42.27 -79.47
CA ASP A 890 -7.76 43.03 -78.99
C ASP A 890 -9.06 42.26 -79.28
N GLY A 891 -9.80 41.88 -78.23
CA GLY A 891 -11.25 41.63 -78.31
C GLY A 891 -11.74 40.21 -78.07
N ASP A 892 -11.03 39.15 -78.50
CA ASP A 892 -11.48 37.76 -78.34
C ASP A 892 -10.39 36.88 -77.72
N GLU A 893 -10.73 36.26 -76.58
CA GLU A 893 -9.89 35.39 -75.74
C GLU A 893 -9.54 34.04 -76.42
N ALA A 894 -8.83 34.04 -77.56
CA ALA A 894 -8.34 32.79 -78.13
C ALA A 894 -7.20 32.23 -77.26
N ASP A 895 -7.47 31.16 -76.53
CA ASP A 895 -6.44 30.43 -75.80
C ASP A 895 -5.45 29.74 -76.75
N GLU A 896 -4.26 29.42 -76.25
CA GLU A 896 -3.17 28.81 -77.03
C GLU A 896 -3.63 27.58 -77.84
N ILE A 897 -4.56 26.79 -77.28
CA ILE A 897 -5.17 25.65 -77.96
C ILE A 897 -5.95 26.09 -79.19
N SER A 898 -6.87 27.05 -79.05
CA SER A 898 -7.66 27.58 -80.15
C SER A 898 -6.77 28.25 -81.21
N PHE A 899 -5.72 28.96 -80.77
CA PHE A 899 -4.75 29.59 -81.66
C PHE A 899 -4.07 28.57 -82.59
N TYR A 900 -3.46 27.52 -82.04
CA TYR A 900 -2.80 26.49 -82.84
C TYR A 900 -3.80 25.64 -83.61
N LEU A 901 -4.97 25.34 -83.04
CA LEU A 901 -6.02 24.58 -83.72
C LEU A 901 -6.46 25.25 -85.03
N ASN A 902 -6.65 26.58 -85.02
CA ASN A 902 -7.02 27.33 -86.22
C ASN A 902 -5.98 27.18 -87.34
N HIS A 903 -4.69 27.24 -87.00
CA HIS A 903 -3.61 27.05 -87.99
C HIS A 903 -3.59 25.62 -88.56
N TYR A 904 -3.88 24.61 -87.74
CA TYR A 904 -4.02 23.23 -88.23
C TYR A 904 -5.29 23.04 -89.07
N ILE A 905 -6.40 23.72 -88.75
CA ILE A 905 -7.63 23.71 -89.57
C ILE A 905 -7.35 24.34 -90.95
N ASP A 906 -6.62 25.46 -91.01
CA ASP A 906 -6.17 26.08 -92.27
C ASP A 906 -5.34 25.10 -93.11
N LEU A 907 -4.43 24.36 -92.47
CA LEU A 907 -3.63 23.36 -93.15
C LEU A 907 -4.46 22.18 -93.66
N LEU A 908 -5.51 21.75 -92.94
CA LEU A 908 -6.46 20.75 -93.45
C LEU A 908 -7.20 21.27 -94.68
N ASN A 909 -7.61 22.53 -94.69
CA ASN A 909 -8.24 23.18 -95.83
C ASN A 909 -7.30 23.19 -97.05
N LEU A 910 -6.06 23.66 -96.87
CA LEU A 910 -5.05 23.69 -97.93
C LEU A 910 -4.71 22.29 -98.45
N ALA A 911 -4.54 21.31 -97.56
CA ALA A 911 -4.31 19.93 -97.93
C ALA A 911 -5.48 19.35 -98.74
N ASN A 912 -6.72 19.72 -98.41
CA ASN A 912 -7.89 19.35 -99.20
C ASN A 912 -7.92 20.04 -100.57
N LEU A 913 -7.65 21.34 -100.63
CA LEU A 913 -7.65 22.13 -101.86
C LEU A 913 -6.64 21.60 -102.90
N TYR A 914 -5.48 21.15 -102.43
CA TYR A 914 -4.38 20.67 -103.28
C TYR A 914 -4.26 19.14 -103.36
N PHE A 915 -5.24 18.39 -102.84
CA PHE A 915 -5.30 16.92 -102.87
C PHE A 915 -4.06 16.24 -102.25
N LEU A 916 -3.68 16.67 -101.04
CA LEU A 916 -2.50 16.19 -100.30
C LEU A 916 -2.93 15.34 -99.10
N ASP A 917 -3.25 14.06 -99.34
CA ASP A 917 -3.74 13.15 -98.29
C ASP A 917 -2.71 12.90 -97.18
N ASP A 918 -1.42 12.79 -97.51
CA ASP A 918 -0.34 12.64 -96.52
C ASP A 918 -0.31 13.79 -95.49
N LEU A 919 -0.58 15.02 -95.96
CA LEU A 919 -0.63 16.20 -95.09
C LEU A 919 -1.91 16.20 -94.23
N LYS A 920 -3.06 15.77 -94.79
CA LYS A 920 -4.30 15.62 -94.03
C LYS A 920 -4.14 14.65 -92.87
N GLU A 921 -3.54 13.48 -93.12
CA GLU A 921 -3.30 12.48 -92.08
C GLU A 921 -2.32 12.99 -91.02
N LEU A 922 -1.21 13.62 -91.44
CA LEU A 922 -0.22 14.18 -90.53
C LEU A 922 -0.81 15.27 -89.64
N VAL A 923 -1.61 16.18 -90.19
CA VAL A 923 -2.27 17.24 -89.43
C VAL A 923 -3.29 16.63 -88.46
N ALA A 924 -4.12 15.68 -88.90
CA ALA A 924 -5.08 15.00 -88.03
C ALA A 924 -4.39 14.33 -86.83
N ASP A 925 -3.27 13.64 -87.06
CA ASP A 925 -2.46 13.03 -86.00
C ASP A 925 -1.82 14.05 -85.08
N THR A 926 -1.42 15.20 -85.63
CA THR A 926 -0.83 16.28 -84.84
C THR A 926 -1.85 16.95 -83.94
N ILE A 927 -3.08 17.21 -84.42
CA ILE A 927 -4.16 17.78 -83.60
C ILE A 927 -4.43 16.86 -82.39
N VAL A 928 -4.45 15.54 -82.59
CA VAL A 928 -4.64 14.53 -81.52
C VAL A 928 -3.45 14.43 -80.59
N SER A 929 -2.24 14.29 -81.12
CA SER A 929 -1.04 14.08 -80.30
C SER A 929 -0.68 15.30 -79.46
N LYS A 930 -0.95 16.51 -79.97
CA LYS A 930 -0.78 17.78 -79.24
C LYS A 930 -1.95 18.13 -78.31
N HIS A 931 -2.95 17.25 -78.17
CA HIS A 931 -4.11 17.45 -77.30
C HIS A 931 -4.86 18.78 -77.54
N LEU A 932 -5.02 19.16 -78.82
CA LEU A 932 -5.73 20.40 -79.17
C LEU A 932 -7.27 20.26 -79.07
N GLN A 933 -7.76 19.07 -78.72
CA GLN A 933 -9.17 18.82 -78.50
C GLN A 933 -9.59 19.12 -77.07
N THR A 934 -10.75 19.75 -76.95
CA THR A 934 -11.45 20.03 -75.69
C THR A 934 -12.90 19.55 -75.81
N PRO A 935 -13.60 19.31 -74.68
CA PRO A 935 -15.04 19.07 -74.71
C PRO A 935 -15.83 20.13 -75.49
N GLN A 936 -15.36 21.38 -75.47
CA GLN A 936 -16.00 22.53 -76.08
C GLN A 936 -15.85 22.55 -77.60
N ASN A 937 -14.64 22.27 -78.12
CA ASN A 937 -14.37 22.36 -79.56
C ASN A 937 -14.57 21.04 -80.32
N ILE A 938 -14.87 19.92 -79.65
CA ILE A 938 -14.94 18.61 -80.30
C ILE A 938 -16.03 18.52 -81.40
N ILE A 939 -17.14 19.26 -81.24
CA ILE A 939 -18.21 19.34 -82.24
C ILE A 939 -17.72 20.11 -83.47
N GLU A 940 -17.00 21.20 -83.24
CA GLU A 940 -16.45 22.05 -84.29
C GLU A 940 -15.36 21.31 -85.08
N ILE A 941 -14.41 20.66 -84.40
CA ILE A 941 -13.37 19.83 -85.03
C ILE A 941 -14.01 18.73 -85.89
N ARG A 942 -15.11 18.11 -85.43
CA ARG A 942 -15.86 17.13 -86.23
C ARG A 942 -16.46 17.75 -87.49
N ALA A 943 -16.99 18.97 -87.40
CA ALA A 943 -17.56 19.66 -88.56
C ALA A 943 -16.48 19.95 -89.61
N TRP A 944 -15.31 20.46 -89.19
CA TRP A 944 -14.15 20.68 -90.06
C TRP A 944 -13.63 19.37 -90.66
N ALA A 945 -13.51 18.32 -89.86
CA ALA A 945 -13.08 17.00 -90.34
C ALA A 945 -14.02 16.44 -91.40
N LYS A 946 -15.34 16.64 -91.27
CA LYS A 946 -16.33 16.27 -92.30
C LYS A 946 -16.22 17.13 -93.55
N LEU A 947 -16.01 18.43 -93.39
CA LEU A 947 -15.88 19.36 -94.51
C LEU A 947 -14.66 19.03 -95.40
N PHE A 948 -13.55 18.62 -94.78
CA PHE A 948 -12.30 18.31 -95.47
C PHE A 948 -12.08 16.81 -95.73
N SER A 949 -13.09 15.97 -95.45
CA SER A 949 -13.07 14.52 -95.63
C SER A 949 -11.89 13.82 -94.93
N VAL A 950 -11.74 14.04 -93.63
CA VAL A 950 -10.66 13.49 -92.79
C VAL A 950 -11.21 12.39 -91.86
N ASP A 951 -11.41 11.18 -92.38
CA ASP A 951 -12.10 10.07 -91.69
C ASP A 951 -11.52 9.72 -90.33
N LYS A 952 -10.19 9.77 -90.18
CA LYS A 952 -9.50 9.49 -88.91
C LYS A 952 -9.95 10.44 -87.79
N LEU A 953 -10.06 11.73 -88.11
CA LEU A 953 -10.46 12.76 -87.16
C LEU A 953 -11.98 12.74 -86.92
N ILE A 954 -12.80 12.41 -87.93
CA ILE A 954 -14.25 12.16 -87.76
C ILE A 954 -14.48 11.04 -86.76
N ASN A 955 -13.87 9.88 -86.98
CA ASN A 955 -13.99 8.70 -86.11
C ASN A 955 -13.52 8.98 -84.68
N TYR A 956 -12.44 9.76 -84.53
CA TYR A 956 -11.96 10.20 -83.22
C TYR A 956 -12.99 11.07 -82.49
N CYS A 957 -13.51 12.09 -83.16
CA CYS A 957 -14.48 13.00 -82.57
C CYS A 957 -15.78 12.29 -82.20
N GLU A 958 -16.23 11.31 -82.97
CA GLU A 958 -17.41 10.50 -82.64
C GLU A 958 -17.21 9.69 -81.34
N LYS A 959 -16.05 9.05 -81.16
CA LYS A 959 -15.71 8.36 -79.90
C LYS A 959 -15.64 9.33 -78.71
N ALA A 960 -15.10 10.53 -78.93
CA ALA A 960 -15.03 11.57 -77.90
C ALA A 960 -16.42 12.08 -77.49
N LEU A 961 -17.32 12.24 -78.47
CA LEU A 961 -18.70 12.66 -78.24
C LEU A 961 -19.52 11.62 -77.47
N ILE A 962 -19.34 10.32 -77.75
CA ILE A 962 -19.96 9.24 -76.95
C ILE A 962 -19.51 9.34 -75.49
N THR A 963 -18.22 9.58 -75.27
CA THR A 963 -17.68 9.74 -73.92
C THR A 963 -18.27 10.98 -73.23
N LEU A 964 -18.47 12.07 -73.96
CA LEU A 964 -19.11 13.28 -73.44
C LEU A 964 -20.59 13.05 -73.12
N GLN A 965 -21.34 12.33 -73.96
CA GLN A 965 -22.74 11.97 -73.72
C GLN A 965 -22.91 11.17 -72.42
N SER A 966 -22.01 10.21 -72.15
CA SER A 966 -22.04 9.43 -70.91
C SER A 966 -21.82 10.27 -69.62
N ILE A 967 -21.35 11.51 -69.75
CA ILE A 967 -21.22 12.44 -68.62
C ILE A 967 -22.53 13.20 -68.36
N PHE A 968 -23.37 13.36 -69.39
CA PHE A 968 -24.69 13.97 -69.25
C PHE A 968 -25.76 12.98 -68.77
N GLU A 969 -25.61 11.70 -69.11
CA GLU A 969 -26.35 10.57 -68.52
C GLU A 969 -25.90 10.29 -67.09
#